data_AF-A0A7T5E808-F1
#
_entry.id   AF-A0A7T5E808-F1
#
_cell.length_a   1.000
_cell.length_b   1.000
_cell.length_c   1.000
_cell.angle_alpha   90.00
_cell.angle_beta   90.00
_cell.angle_gamma   90.00
#
_symmetry.space_group_name_H-M   'P 1'
#
loop_
_entity.id
_entity.type
_entity.pdbx_description
1 polymer ?
#
loop_
_entity_poly.entity_id
_entity_poly.type
_entity_poly.pdbx_seq_one_letter_code
_entity_poly.pdbx_strand_id
1 'polypeptide(L)'
;MAGKLALAHRLNLRQRPHVTDAEIDALVTAGVLFTWPGGQTVAGAGVGLPGVMGDGRLMGQPSWAVAIPNVDGLLAGVQIRNPEGGYFWASTPNRGGATPHVDGELPLGIYGTPHGGVAELDEGYFKPALTQTRYGGLHIGMAGGQWANSPQQLRAVFDSHDITQAVLNADGGAIQNPNVLGAYRKLASLLEGWGITLQVRWWGQAEKVHGDVDEISPDTYHGAKWLTWAEFEDMAPVVTTPRRNSWAERLAQRLTRKLTPQDSANALKKALGHEPYAGHEYEPGQRLATWKDAVANGYRYILDQSGTGAGKSHDTGLAIPEDFGVAKLLYLSAGHYAPTAPTLAQWPDLHGRHNGLTREAQADGLTRLKRAGRGDEKVVPANCGRTDLIHVLRAKNIHGADQASVVCNTCPLQDACRHSEGNGYGYLHQRQQGLTAPRLRLHPDAAPGDDFGWADTVAIWDEPAESFSTSKTVAVTAADVEATLARLAMADSALLESLRPLLTALRLLFEAKQGKYGLDHATILAALPAVPEVDLAALRDVLEGDLTDILDPELEDGLRVSDLAGRSTHIRSASGLHGPRETTINLRATFGHSPNQGRALAETLPKQWLPDLLTALKERGRLHLSFDTLTLTLPNPRHRDIVQAAKATLFLDATLSREDLALMLGCDVDDIYCTRQRATEHKAKLKLIQVTDLGRLGMQRGADQERRLAALLTHLKDTEKAKVIDFKKFADHADGAWWRDSRGSNAFQGVSTLVLVGTPCPNLAALEADWLSMTGRQPEASEDFAPWLTRKIQADILQGIGRLRANRRPGASLTVYLLTNLELDLPVEVIAAKDITLAAATKLEKTEMAIRAAVAHLQQTGAKVTQAAVAKLAKVSQGYVSRCFGELLQTLLGDSNSKSNNFSGDDPPPEVARLIWGAIDLADTPQTLVESVCDLLNGLVDPSNVLGLLLAGPPDGPR
;
A
#
# COMPACT_ATOMS: atom_id res chain seq x y z
N MET A 1 13.59 -46.75 8.21
CA MET A 1 12.14 -47.00 8.12
C MET A 1 11.80 -47.15 6.65
N ALA A 2 11.48 -48.36 6.16
CA ALA A 2 10.87 -48.50 4.83
C ALA A 2 9.52 -47.77 4.87
N GLY A 3 9.42 -46.64 4.18
CA GLY A 3 8.36 -45.65 4.36
C GLY A 3 7.03 -46.18 3.83
N LYS A 4 6.09 -46.50 4.73
CA LYS A 4 4.73 -46.84 4.31
C LYS A 4 4.03 -45.59 3.77
N LEU A 5 3.30 -45.72 2.68
CA LEU A 5 2.39 -44.69 2.19
C LEU A 5 0.98 -44.95 2.77
N ALA A 6 0.44 -44.01 3.53
CA ALA A 6 -0.91 -44.13 4.08
C ALA A 6 -1.97 -44.19 2.97
N LEU A 7 -3.06 -44.92 3.20
CA LEU A 7 -4.13 -45.13 2.20
C LEU A 7 -4.71 -43.80 1.70
N ALA A 8 -4.93 -42.82 2.58
CA ALA A 8 -5.43 -41.49 2.19
C ALA A 8 -4.49 -40.76 1.23
N HIS A 9 -3.17 -40.88 1.42
CA HIS A 9 -2.17 -40.27 0.54
C HIS A 9 -2.10 -40.99 -0.81
N ARG A 10 -2.25 -42.32 -0.82
CA ARG A 10 -2.37 -43.09 -2.07
C ARG A 10 -3.62 -42.66 -2.86
N LEU A 11 -4.76 -42.49 -2.20
CA LEU A 11 -5.98 -42.01 -2.85
C LEU A 11 -5.82 -40.60 -3.42
N ASN A 12 -5.10 -39.70 -2.73
CA ASN A 12 -4.79 -38.37 -3.25
C ASN A 12 -3.92 -38.42 -4.51
N LEU A 13 -2.90 -39.28 -4.55
CA LEU A 13 -2.05 -39.44 -5.74
C LEU A 13 -2.80 -40.04 -6.93
N ARG A 14 -3.75 -40.96 -6.67
CA ARG A 14 -4.63 -41.55 -7.70
C ARG A 14 -5.60 -40.58 -8.35
N GLN A 15 -5.79 -39.39 -7.79
CA GLN A 15 -6.59 -38.34 -8.44
C GLN A 15 -5.87 -37.74 -9.66
N ARG A 16 -4.54 -37.93 -9.78
CA ARG A 16 -3.78 -37.50 -10.95
C ARG A 16 -4.08 -38.41 -12.15
N PRO A 17 -4.32 -37.87 -13.36
CA PRO A 17 -4.53 -38.66 -14.56
C PRO A 17 -3.37 -39.62 -14.83
N HIS A 18 -3.68 -40.83 -15.30
CA HIS A 18 -2.72 -41.85 -15.75
C HIS A 18 -1.73 -42.39 -14.71
N VAL A 19 -1.78 -41.98 -13.44
CA VAL A 19 -0.94 -42.55 -12.38
C VAL A 19 -1.45 -43.92 -11.93
N THR A 20 -0.60 -44.94 -11.97
CA THR A 20 -0.94 -46.32 -11.62
C THR A 20 -0.48 -46.72 -10.21
N ASP A 21 -1.12 -47.73 -9.62
CA ASP A 21 -0.68 -48.28 -8.33
C ASP A 21 0.74 -48.85 -8.41
N ALA A 22 1.09 -49.49 -9.53
CA ALA A 22 2.41 -50.08 -9.74
C ALA A 22 3.53 -49.01 -9.70
N GLU A 23 3.29 -47.84 -10.29
CA GLU A 23 4.23 -46.70 -10.23
C GLU A 23 4.37 -46.16 -8.81
N ILE A 24 3.25 -45.99 -8.09
CA ILE A 24 3.27 -45.58 -6.68
C ILE A 24 4.04 -46.60 -5.84
N ASP A 25 3.79 -47.90 -6.05
CA ASP A 25 4.46 -49.00 -5.35
C ASP A 25 5.96 -49.04 -5.63
N ALA A 26 6.38 -48.79 -6.87
CA ALA A 26 7.79 -48.68 -7.24
C ALA A 26 8.47 -47.51 -6.50
N LEU A 27 7.85 -46.32 -6.50
CA LEU A 27 8.39 -45.14 -5.81
C LEU A 27 8.46 -45.31 -4.29
N VAL A 28 7.46 -45.98 -3.71
CA VAL A 28 7.44 -46.31 -2.27
C VAL A 28 8.52 -47.33 -1.94
N THR A 29 8.69 -48.36 -2.76
CA THR A 29 9.72 -49.39 -2.60
C THR A 29 11.12 -48.81 -2.72
N ALA A 30 11.32 -47.85 -3.64
CA ALA A 30 12.57 -47.11 -3.81
C ALA A 30 12.85 -46.10 -2.68
N GLY A 31 11.91 -45.89 -1.76
CA GLY A 31 12.04 -44.91 -0.68
C GLY A 31 11.97 -43.45 -1.13
N VAL A 32 11.58 -43.20 -2.39
CA VAL A 32 11.42 -41.86 -2.96
C VAL A 32 10.10 -41.23 -2.51
N LEU A 33 9.05 -42.04 -2.37
CA LEU A 33 7.72 -41.58 -1.96
C LEU A 33 7.31 -42.22 -0.63
N PHE A 34 6.89 -41.42 0.35
CA PHE A 34 6.51 -41.94 1.66
C PHE A 34 5.56 -41.02 2.42
N THR A 35 4.94 -41.52 3.48
CA THR A 35 4.19 -40.67 4.42
C THR A 35 5.13 -39.99 5.41
N TRP A 36 5.11 -38.66 5.41
CA TRP A 36 5.78 -37.80 6.36
C TRP A 36 4.96 -37.72 7.66
N PRO A 37 5.48 -38.17 8.81
CA PRO A 37 4.76 -38.14 10.08
C PRO A 37 4.97 -36.80 10.81
N GLY A 38 4.61 -35.69 10.16
CA GLY A 38 4.79 -34.34 10.70
C GLY A 38 4.18 -34.18 12.10
N GLY A 39 4.91 -33.49 12.99
CA GLY A 39 4.51 -33.26 14.38
C GLY A 39 4.87 -34.37 15.37
N GLN A 40 5.34 -35.54 14.91
CA GLN A 40 5.80 -36.61 15.82
C GLN A 40 7.18 -36.31 16.41
N THR A 41 7.38 -36.69 17.67
CA THR A 41 8.65 -36.55 18.39
C THR A 41 9.67 -37.60 17.92
N VAL A 42 10.89 -37.17 17.62
CA VAL A 42 11.98 -38.07 17.23
C VAL A 42 12.85 -38.35 18.46
N ALA A 43 12.84 -39.59 18.94
CA ALA A 43 13.66 -40.00 20.08
C ALA A 43 15.17 -39.87 19.76
N GLY A 44 15.91 -39.15 20.61
CA GLY A 44 17.35 -38.97 20.47
C GLY A 44 17.81 -37.92 19.44
N ALA A 45 16.90 -37.18 18.81
CA ALA A 45 17.24 -36.12 17.87
C ALA A 45 17.53 -34.80 18.60
N GLY A 46 18.77 -34.31 18.51
CA GLY A 46 19.16 -32.97 18.95
C GLY A 46 18.74 -31.88 17.95
N VAL A 47 18.73 -30.63 18.41
CA VAL A 47 18.51 -29.43 17.59
C VAL A 47 19.56 -29.39 16.47
N GLY A 48 19.13 -29.36 15.21
CA GLY A 48 20.02 -29.19 14.05
C GLY A 48 19.88 -30.24 12.92
N LEU A 49 19.10 -31.31 13.11
CA LEU A 49 18.82 -32.27 12.03
C LEU A 49 17.84 -31.69 10.99
N PRO A 50 18.10 -31.83 9.67
CA PRO A 50 17.13 -31.49 8.62
C PRO A 50 15.81 -32.22 8.84
N GLY A 51 14.67 -31.52 8.77
CA GLY A 51 13.36 -32.12 9.06
C GLY A 51 12.89 -32.01 10.52
N VAL A 52 13.79 -31.70 11.46
CA VAL A 52 13.50 -31.64 12.90
C VAL A 52 13.46 -30.19 13.39
N MET A 53 12.41 -29.85 14.14
CA MET A 53 12.25 -28.55 14.78
C MET A 53 13.07 -28.48 16.08
N GLY A 54 13.33 -27.28 16.59
CA GLY A 54 14.12 -27.08 17.82
C GLY A 54 13.55 -27.74 19.08
N ASP A 55 12.31 -28.22 19.05
CA ASP A 55 11.65 -28.96 20.13
C ASP A 55 11.70 -30.49 19.95
N GLY A 56 12.44 -31.00 18.96
CA GLY A 56 12.62 -32.43 18.68
C GLY A 56 11.47 -33.08 17.89
N ARG A 57 10.49 -32.29 17.41
CA ARG A 57 9.39 -32.79 16.57
C ARG A 57 9.70 -32.64 15.07
N LEU A 58 9.15 -33.53 14.24
CA LEU A 58 9.22 -33.40 12.78
C LEU A 58 8.41 -32.20 12.28
N MET A 59 8.93 -31.51 11.28
CA MET A 59 8.33 -30.30 10.73
C MET A 59 6.98 -30.56 10.05
N GLY A 60 6.02 -29.65 10.21
CA GLY A 60 4.76 -29.69 9.47
C GLY A 60 3.73 -30.67 10.03
N GLN A 61 2.72 -30.98 9.24
CA GLN A 61 1.64 -31.91 9.58
C GLN A 61 1.82 -33.24 8.84
N PRO A 62 1.14 -34.33 9.25
CA PRO A 62 1.14 -35.57 8.51
C PRO A 62 0.67 -35.38 7.06
N SER A 63 1.51 -35.73 6.09
CA SER A 63 1.24 -35.62 4.65
C SER A 63 2.14 -36.61 3.90
N TRP A 64 2.07 -36.68 2.56
CA TRP A 64 3.07 -37.40 1.78
C TRP A 64 4.22 -36.49 1.37
N ALA A 65 5.40 -37.09 1.20
CA ALA A 65 6.63 -36.39 0.87
C ALA A 65 7.42 -37.14 -0.20
N VAL A 66 8.26 -36.39 -0.89
CA VAL A 66 9.15 -36.86 -1.96
C VAL A 66 10.60 -36.63 -1.54
N ALA A 67 11.39 -37.68 -1.58
CA ALA A 67 12.83 -37.65 -1.35
C ALA A 67 13.55 -37.13 -2.61
N ILE A 68 14.64 -36.39 -2.39
CA ILE A 68 15.42 -35.73 -3.43
C ILE A 68 16.83 -36.33 -3.39
N PRO A 69 17.10 -37.39 -4.16
CA PRO A 69 18.43 -37.96 -4.28
C PRO A 69 19.36 -37.07 -5.11
N ASN A 70 20.63 -36.98 -4.70
CA ASN A 70 21.69 -36.35 -5.48
C ASN A 70 22.29 -37.34 -6.51
N VAL A 71 23.37 -36.93 -7.20
CA VAL A 71 24.05 -37.72 -8.24
C VAL A 71 24.60 -39.06 -7.73
N ASP A 72 24.96 -39.12 -6.44
CA ASP A 72 25.46 -40.32 -5.78
C ASP A 72 24.34 -41.23 -5.25
N GLY A 73 23.07 -40.85 -5.47
CA GLY A 73 21.90 -41.54 -4.91
C GLY A 73 21.67 -41.27 -3.41
N LEU A 74 22.39 -40.33 -2.82
CA LEU A 74 22.21 -39.92 -1.42
C LEU A 74 21.08 -38.89 -1.29
N LEU A 75 20.29 -38.98 -0.23
CA LEU A 75 19.19 -38.04 0.01
C LEU A 75 19.72 -36.65 0.38
N ALA A 76 19.59 -35.70 -0.54
CA ALA A 76 19.98 -34.30 -0.38
C ALA A 76 18.83 -33.41 0.15
N GLY A 77 17.58 -33.86 0.03
CA GLY A 77 16.44 -33.11 0.53
C GLY A 77 15.13 -33.90 0.55
N VAL A 78 14.10 -33.29 1.14
CA VAL A 78 12.73 -33.81 1.15
C VAL A 78 11.77 -32.65 0.96
N GLN A 79 10.80 -32.80 0.05
CA GLN A 79 9.66 -31.90 -0.08
C GLN A 79 8.37 -32.57 0.38
N ILE A 80 7.60 -31.87 1.21
CA ILE A 80 6.36 -32.35 1.82
C ILE A 80 5.19 -31.65 1.11
N ARG A 81 4.17 -32.41 0.72
CA ARG A 81 2.98 -31.87 0.06
C ARG A 81 2.16 -31.04 1.06
N ASN A 82 1.83 -29.80 0.70
CA ASN A 82 0.89 -28.98 1.45
C ASN A 82 -0.56 -29.38 1.08
N PRO A 83 -1.43 -29.75 2.04
CA PRO A 83 -2.84 -30.01 1.78
C PRO A 83 -3.56 -28.85 1.06
N GLU A 84 -3.14 -27.60 1.28
CA GLU A 84 -3.74 -26.39 0.68
C GLU A 84 -3.23 -26.08 -0.74
N GLY A 85 -2.22 -26.80 -1.24
CA GLY A 85 -1.61 -26.56 -2.55
C GLY A 85 -0.09 -26.29 -2.49
N GLY A 86 0.66 -26.81 -3.47
CA GLY A 86 2.13 -26.72 -3.53
C GLY A 86 2.89 -27.68 -2.59
N TYR A 87 4.18 -27.40 -2.41
CA TYR A 87 5.12 -28.16 -1.58
C TYR A 87 5.92 -27.22 -0.69
N PHE A 88 6.37 -27.73 0.46
CA PHE A 88 7.35 -27.04 1.30
C PHE A 88 8.52 -27.96 1.63
N TRP A 89 9.70 -27.37 1.80
CA TRP A 89 10.92 -28.10 2.16
C TRP A 89 10.87 -28.59 3.60
N ALA A 90 11.31 -29.82 3.88
CA ALA A 90 11.47 -30.35 5.24
C ALA A 90 12.48 -29.55 6.11
N SER A 91 13.25 -28.63 5.52
CA SER A 91 14.18 -27.73 6.22
C SER A 91 13.49 -26.75 7.18
N THR A 92 14.18 -26.33 8.25
CA THR A 92 13.64 -25.46 9.32
C THR A 92 14.49 -24.20 9.58
N PRO A 93 14.94 -23.43 8.56
CA PRO A 93 15.85 -22.30 8.77
C PRO A 93 15.25 -21.20 9.67
N ASN A 94 13.94 -20.94 9.55
CA ASN A 94 13.22 -19.96 10.37
C ASN A 94 12.79 -20.52 11.75
N ARG A 95 13.09 -21.78 12.05
CA ARG A 95 12.74 -22.48 13.29
C ARG A 95 13.95 -23.14 13.96
N GLY A 96 15.15 -22.62 13.68
CA GLY A 96 16.40 -23.02 14.34
C GLY A 96 17.09 -24.26 13.79
N GLY A 97 16.68 -24.80 12.64
CA GLY A 97 17.34 -25.93 11.97
C GLY A 97 17.97 -25.57 10.62
N ALA A 98 18.47 -26.59 9.92
CA ALA A 98 19.24 -26.42 8.68
C ALA A 98 18.40 -25.86 7.52
N THR A 99 19.03 -25.11 6.61
CA THR A 99 18.45 -24.70 5.33
C THR A 99 18.38 -25.89 4.37
N PRO A 100 17.57 -25.85 3.30
CA PRO A 100 17.54 -26.94 2.33
C PRO A 100 18.77 -26.98 1.42
N HIS A 101 19.63 -25.96 1.43
CA HIS A 101 20.76 -25.86 0.51
C HIS A 101 21.85 -26.87 0.86
N VAL A 102 22.37 -27.52 -0.18
CA VAL A 102 23.56 -28.38 -0.15
C VAL A 102 24.65 -27.62 -0.90
N ASP A 103 25.78 -27.38 -0.23
CA ASP A 103 26.91 -26.60 -0.76
C ASP A 103 26.55 -25.20 -1.31
N GLY A 104 25.49 -24.60 -0.76
CA GLY A 104 25.02 -23.25 -1.12
C GLY A 104 24.05 -23.20 -2.29
N GLU A 105 23.75 -24.34 -2.91
CA GLU A 105 22.77 -24.49 -3.99
C GLU A 105 21.54 -25.27 -3.51
N LEU A 106 20.39 -25.06 -4.15
CA LEU A 106 19.21 -25.86 -3.84
C LEU A 106 19.41 -27.29 -4.39
N PRO A 107 18.97 -28.34 -3.67
CA PRO A 107 19.14 -29.72 -4.09
C PRO A 107 18.52 -30.00 -5.46
N LEU A 108 19.30 -30.61 -6.33
CA LEU A 108 18.85 -31.14 -7.61
C LEU A 108 18.39 -32.60 -7.44
N GLY A 109 17.19 -32.92 -7.90
CA GLY A 109 16.65 -34.29 -7.79
C GLY A 109 17.06 -35.11 -8.99
N ILE A 110 17.85 -36.17 -8.80
CA ILE A 110 18.42 -36.95 -9.89
C ILE A 110 17.85 -38.36 -9.85
N TYR A 111 17.04 -38.69 -10.85
CA TYR A 111 16.29 -39.93 -10.90
C TYR A 111 16.72 -40.74 -12.13
N GLY A 112 17.17 -41.98 -11.91
CA GLY A 112 17.56 -42.90 -12.98
C GLY A 112 18.96 -42.66 -13.55
N THR A 113 19.23 -43.21 -14.74
CA THR A 113 20.50 -43.12 -15.45
C THR A 113 20.26 -42.85 -16.93
N PRO A 114 21.15 -42.12 -17.63
CA PRO A 114 20.83 -41.65 -18.97
C PRO A 114 20.84 -42.77 -19.99
N HIS A 115 20.08 -42.56 -21.07
CA HIS A 115 20.17 -43.38 -22.28
C HIS A 115 20.71 -42.51 -23.41
N GLY A 116 21.84 -42.91 -24.00
CA GLY A 116 22.42 -42.23 -25.17
C GLY A 116 22.93 -40.80 -24.89
N GLY A 117 23.33 -40.47 -23.66
CA GLY A 117 23.82 -39.14 -23.30
C GLY A 117 22.73 -38.06 -23.21
N VAL A 118 21.47 -38.46 -23.08
CA VAL A 118 20.31 -37.56 -22.95
C VAL A 118 19.84 -37.47 -21.50
N ALA A 119 19.60 -36.25 -21.02
CA ALA A 119 18.95 -35.97 -19.74
C ALA A 119 17.61 -35.25 -19.95
N GLU A 120 16.57 -35.69 -19.24
CA GLU A 120 15.23 -35.07 -19.25
C GLU A 120 15.10 -34.12 -18.06
N LEU A 121 14.55 -32.92 -18.26
CA LEU A 121 14.41 -31.88 -17.24
C LEU A 121 12.92 -31.66 -16.95
N ASP A 122 12.47 -31.98 -15.73
CA ASP A 122 11.08 -31.88 -15.30
C ASP A 122 10.90 -30.94 -14.10
N GLU A 123 9.92 -30.03 -14.14
CA GLU A 123 9.71 -29.07 -13.05
C GLU A 123 9.19 -29.74 -11.76
N GLY A 124 9.85 -29.45 -10.63
CA GLY A 124 9.57 -30.06 -9.33
C GLY A 124 10.35 -31.34 -9.09
N TYR A 125 9.92 -32.15 -8.12
CA TYR A 125 10.62 -33.38 -7.72
C TYR A 125 9.74 -34.64 -7.80
N PHE A 126 8.42 -34.49 -7.65
CA PHE A 126 7.49 -35.61 -7.83
C PHE A 126 7.37 -36.04 -9.29
N LYS A 127 7.22 -35.05 -10.20
CA LYS A 127 7.12 -35.29 -11.65
C LYS A 127 8.29 -36.12 -12.17
N PRO A 128 9.57 -35.71 -12.00
CA PRO A 128 10.73 -36.47 -12.49
C PRO A 128 10.87 -37.87 -11.89
N ALA A 129 10.48 -38.06 -10.63
CA ALA A 129 10.47 -39.40 -10.03
C ALA A 129 9.46 -40.32 -10.72
N LEU A 130 8.25 -39.80 -10.97
CA LEU A 130 7.17 -40.55 -11.60
C LEU A 130 7.43 -40.79 -13.09
N THR A 131 7.89 -39.78 -13.83
CA THR A 131 8.24 -39.91 -15.26
C THR A 131 9.41 -40.87 -15.45
N GLN A 132 10.43 -40.83 -14.60
CA GLN A 132 11.51 -41.82 -14.64
C GLN A 132 11.01 -43.25 -14.41
N THR A 133 10.09 -43.44 -13.45
CA THR A 133 9.49 -44.75 -13.19
C THR A 133 8.68 -45.25 -14.39
N ARG A 134 8.01 -44.34 -15.09
CA ARG A 134 7.13 -44.65 -16.23
C ARG A 134 7.89 -44.86 -17.54
N TYR A 135 8.88 -44.02 -17.83
CA TYR A 135 9.53 -43.90 -19.13
C TYR A 135 10.99 -44.36 -19.15
N GLY A 136 11.63 -44.54 -17.98
CA GLY A 136 13.06 -44.85 -17.87
C GLY A 136 13.94 -43.62 -18.15
N GLY A 137 15.26 -43.83 -18.28
CA GLY A 137 16.22 -42.74 -18.52
C GLY A 137 16.57 -41.92 -17.27
N LEU A 138 17.26 -40.79 -17.51
CA LEU A 138 17.69 -39.84 -16.49
C LEU A 138 16.75 -38.64 -16.48
N HIS A 139 16.04 -38.44 -15.37
CA HIS A 139 15.19 -37.29 -15.15
C HIS A 139 15.75 -36.42 -14.02
N ILE A 140 15.86 -35.12 -14.28
CA ILE A 140 16.46 -34.15 -13.37
C ILE A 140 15.41 -33.12 -12.96
N GLY A 141 15.07 -33.17 -11.68
CA GLY A 141 14.06 -32.34 -11.04
C GLY A 141 14.58 -31.08 -10.38
N MET A 142 13.89 -29.97 -10.61
CA MET A 142 14.12 -28.74 -9.86
C MET A 142 12.83 -27.95 -9.65
N ALA A 143 12.58 -27.51 -8.41
CA ALA A 143 11.40 -26.69 -8.12
C ALA A 143 11.42 -25.33 -8.85
N GLY A 144 10.31 -24.97 -9.49
CA GLY A 144 10.13 -23.66 -10.12
C GLY A 144 10.98 -23.43 -11.37
N GLY A 145 11.48 -24.50 -12.01
CA GLY A 145 12.35 -24.42 -13.18
C GLY A 145 13.71 -23.77 -12.92
N GLN A 146 14.18 -23.76 -11.67
CA GLN A 146 15.35 -23.00 -11.23
C GLN A 146 16.71 -23.72 -11.44
N TRP A 147 16.84 -24.59 -12.45
CA TRP A 147 18.09 -25.32 -12.73
C TRP A 147 19.31 -24.40 -12.86
N ALA A 148 19.14 -23.23 -13.49
CA ALA A 148 20.20 -22.25 -13.66
C ALA A 148 20.70 -21.61 -12.34
N ASN A 149 20.00 -21.81 -11.21
CA ASN A 149 20.44 -21.37 -9.89
C ASN A 149 21.20 -22.46 -9.11
N SER A 150 21.29 -23.68 -9.65
CA SER A 150 22.15 -24.76 -9.13
C SER A 150 23.15 -25.25 -10.21
N PRO A 151 23.94 -24.34 -10.83
CA PRO A 151 24.80 -24.69 -11.95
C PRO A 151 25.91 -25.69 -11.58
N GLN A 152 26.40 -25.69 -10.34
CA GLN A 152 27.48 -26.60 -9.93
C GLN A 152 26.96 -28.03 -9.83
N GLN A 153 25.80 -28.22 -9.18
CA GLN A 153 25.15 -29.53 -9.11
C GLN A 153 24.73 -30.02 -10.51
N LEU A 154 24.15 -29.14 -11.34
CA LEU A 154 23.75 -29.51 -12.70
C LEU A 154 24.96 -29.91 -13.56
N ARG A 155 26.04 -29.14 -13.49
CA ARG A 155 27.28 -29.44 -14.21
C ARG A 155 27.89 -30.77 -13.76
N ALA A 156 27.94 -31.01 -12.45
CA ALA A 156 28.46 -32.26 -11.90
C ALA A 156 27.71 -33.49 -12.43
N VAL A 157 26.38 -33.41 -12.56
CA VAL A 157 25.57 -34.50 -13.15
C VAL A 157 25.87 -34.68 -14.63
N PHE A 158 25.99 -33.59 -15.39
CA PHE A 158 26.21 -33.67 -16.83
C PHE A 158 27.60 -34.26 -17.12
N ASP A 159 28.61 -33.84 -16.37
CA ASP A 159 29.97 -34.37 -16.48
C ASP A 159 30.07 -35.82 -15.98
N SER A 160 29.35 -36.21 -14.90
CA SER A 160 29.40 -37.58 -14.37
C SER A 160 28.71 -38.62 -15.24
N HIS A 161 27.82 -38.17 -16.13
CA HIS A 161 26.97 -39.02 -16.95
C HIS A 161 27.18 -38.81 -18.46
N ASP A 162 28.23 -38.08 -18.85
CA ASP A 162 28.56 -37.77 -20.24
C ASP A 162 27.36 -37.24 -21.04
N ILE A 163 26.59 -36.34 -20.42
CA ILE A 163 25.38 -35.78 -21.03
C ILE A 163 25.80 -34.80 -22.12
N THR A 164 25.24 -34.99 -23.32
CA THR A 164 25.49 -34.15 -24.50
C THR A 164 24.22 -33.44 -24.99
N GLN A 165 23.05 -33.89 -24.52
CA GLN A 165 21.76 -33.36 -24.89
C GLN A 165 20.82 -33.31 -23.68
N ALA A 166 20.07 -32.22 -23.56
CA ALA A 166 19.02 -32.06 -22.55
C ALA A 166 17.66 -31.85 -23.23
N VAL A 167 16.62 -32.48 -22.69
CA VAL A 167 15.24 -32.35 -23.15
C VAL A 167 14.41 -31.77 -22.01
N LEU A 168 13.87 -30.57 -22.21
CA LEU A 168 12.98 -29.90 -21.26
C LEU A 168 11.54 -30.36 -21.49
N ASN A 169 10.94 -30.99 -20.47
CA ASN A 169 9.50 -31.25 -20.44
C ASN A 169 8.81 -30.05 -19.79
N ALA A 170 8.61 -29.00 -20.60
CA ALA A 170 8.01 -27.76 -20.14
C ALA A 170 6.58 -27.97 -19.60
N ASP A 171 6.27 -27.32 -18.49
CA ASP A 171 4.93 -27.35 -17.86
C ASP A 171 3.84 -26.88 -18.84
N GLY A 172 2.64 -27.44 -18.72
CA GLY A 172 1.50 -26.99 -19.52
C GLY A 172 1.24 -25.51 -19.29
N GLY A 173 1.09 -24.71 -20.35
CA GLY A 173 0.92 -23.26 -20.24
C GLY A 173 2.19 -22.46 -19.92
N ALA A 174 3.38 -23.08 -19.87
CA ALA A 174 4.64 -22.38 -19.60
C ALA A 174 4.91 -21.27 -20.63
N ILE A 175 4.52 -21.48 -21.88
CA ILE A 175 4.74 -20.54 -22.98
C ILE A 175 3.97 -19.21 -22.82
N GLN A 176 2.85 -19.25 -22.09
CA GLN A 176 2.05 -18.06 -21.76
C GLN A 176 2.51 -17.38 -20.46
N ASN A 177 3.41 -18.00 -19.69
CA ASN A 177 3.85 -17.50 -18.38
C ASN A 177 5.26 -16.87 -18.46
N PRO A 178 5.40 -15.53 -18.44
CA PRO A 178 6.68 -14.85 -18.62
C PRO A 178 7.74 -15.20 -17.55
N ASN A 179 7.31 -15.55 -16.34
CA ASN A 179 8.25 -15.89 -15.26
C ASN A 179 8.85 -17.28 -15.45
N VAL A 180 8.04 -18.26 -15.88
CA VAL A 180 8.48 -19.63 -16.16
C VAL A 180 9.38 -19.62 -17.40
N LEU A 181 8.96 -18.95 -18.47
CA LEU A 181 9.76 -18.79 -19.69
C LEU A 181 11.09 -18.07 -19.40
N GLY A 182 11.08 -17.08 -18.51
CA GLY A 182 12.30 -16.40 -18.05
C GLY A 182 13.29 -17.31 -17.31
N ALA A 183 12.81 -18.33 -16.59
CA ALA A 183 13.68 -19.33 -15.97
C ALA A 183 14.26 -20.29 -17.01
N TYR A 184 13.45 -20.74 -17.97
CA TYR A 184 13.88 -21.63 -19.04
C TYR A 184 14.90 -20.95 -19.97
N ARG A 185 14.76 -19.65 -20.26
CA ARG A 185 15.78 -18.86 -20.98
C ARG A 185 17.15 -18.91 -20.32
N LYS A 186 17.19 -18.76 -18.98
CA LYS A 186 18.46 -18.83 -18.24
C LYS A 186 19.09 -20.21 -18.32
N LEU A 187 18.27 -21.26 -18.28
CA LEU A 187 18.72 -22.63 -18.47
C LEU A 187 19.27 -22.82 -19.89
N ALA A 188 18.58 -22.34 -20.92
CA ALA A 188 19.01 -22.42 -22.31
C ALA A 188 20.39 -21.75 -22.50
N SER A 189 20.56 -20.52 -22.03
CA SER A 189 21.85 -19.82 -22.10
C SER A 189 22.95 -20.53 -21.30
N LEU A 190 22.63 -21.13 -20.15
CA LEU A 190 23.60 -21.87 -19.35
C LEU A 190 24.09 -23.13 -20.09
N LEU A 191 23.18 -23.91 -20.67
CA LEU A 191 23.51 -25.13 -21.41
C LEU A 191 24.22 -24.83 -22.73
N GLU A 192 23.83 -23.76 -23.42
CA GLU A 192 24.53 -23.25 -24.60
C GLU A 192 25.98 -22.91 -24.28
N GLY A 193 26.22 -22.21 -23.16
CA GLY A 193 27.58 -21.92 -22.66
C GLY A 193 28.40 -23.17 -22.31
N TRP A 194 27.77 -24.33 -22.15
CA TRP A 194 28.42 -25.62 -21.93
C TRP A 194 28.54 -26.48 -23.19
N GLY A 195 28.03 -26.02 -24.33
CA GLY A 195 27.97 -26.80 -25.56
C GLY A 195 26.96 -27.95 -25.51
N ILE A 196 25.97 -27.89 -24.62
CA ILE A 196 24.92 -28.91 -24.48
C ILE A 196 23.69 -28.48 -25.27
N THR A 197 23.19 -29.38 -26.12
CA THR A 197 22.00 -29.09 -26.94
C THR A 197 20.74 -29.18 -26.09
N LEU A 198 19.97 -28.09 -25.99
CA LEU A 198 18.66 -28.06 -25.33
C LEU A 198 17.53 -28.18 -26.36
N GLN A 199 16.65 -29.16 -26.16
CA GLN A 199 15.38 -29.30 -26.87
C GLN A 199 14.21 -29.26 -25.90
N VAL A 200 13.00 -29.02 -26.41
CA VAL A 200 11.77 -28.99 -25.62
C VAL A 200 10.81 -30.05 -26.16
N ARG A 201 10.32 -30.92 -25.26
CA ARG A 201 9.29 -31.90 -25.60
C ARG A 201 7.95 -31.19 -25.71
N TRP A 202 7.32 -31.29 -26.88
CA TRP A 202 6.09 -30.57 -27.21
C TRP A 202 4.99 -31.52 -27.69
N TRP A 203 3.90 -31.58 -26.92
CA TRP A 203 2.66 -32.30 -27.24
C TRP A 203 1.47 -31.34 -27.45
N GLY A 204 1.73 -30.03 -27.64
CA GLY A 204 0.70 -29.02 -27.85
C GLY A 204 0.32 -28.24 -26.58
N GLN A 205 1.15 -28.29 -25.53
CA GLN A 205 0.82 -27.81 -24.19
C GLN A 205 0.88 -26.28 -24.01
N ALA A 206 0.27 -25.52 -24.92
CA ALA A 206 0.24 -24.05 -24.89
C ALA A 206 -0.56 -23.48 -23.71
N GLU A 207 -1.52 -24.24 -23.18
CA GLU A 207 -2.36 -23.87 -22.04
C GLU A 207 -2.31 -24.95 -20.95
N LYS A 208 -2.60 -24.57 -19.69
CA LYS A 208 -2.60 -25.48 -18.52
C LYS A 208 -3.55 -26.67 -18.65
N VAL A 209 -4.57 -26.61 -19.51
CA VAL A 209 -5.55 -27.69 -19.73
C VAL A 209 -4.96 -28.95 -20.36
N HIS A 210 -3.79 -28.85 -21.00
CA HIS A 210 -3.12 -29.98 -21.66
C HIS A 210 -2.29 -30.85 -20.70
N GLY A 211 -2.27 -30.50 -19.41
CA GLY A 211 -1.57 -31.24 -18.36
C GLY A 211 -0.05 -31.07 -18.40
N ASP A 212 0.59 -31.53 -17.32
CA ASP A 212 2.05 -31.63 -17.21
C ASP A 212 2.54 -33.03 -17.63
N VAL A 213 3.86 -33.24 -17.74
CA VAL A 213 4.45 -34.50 -18.24
C VAL A 213 4.06 -35.76 -17.42
N ASP A 214 3.74 -35.59 -16.14
CA ASP A 214 3.28 -36.70 -15.29
C ASP A 214 1.79 -37.05 -15.48
N GLU A 215 1.03 -36.16 -16.12
CA GLU A 215 -0.43 -36.23 -16.30
C GLU A 215 -0.84 -36.62 -17.72
N ILE A 216 0.10 -36.89 -18.62
CA ILE A 216 -0.17 -37.33 -20.00
C ILE A 216 -0.03 -38.85 -20.17
N SER A 217 -0.68 -39.40 -21.19
CA SER A 217 -0.58 -40.82 -21.54
C SER A 217 0.78 -41.18 -22.15
N PRO A 218 1.24 -42.45 -22.02
CA PRO A 218 2.47 -42.90 -22.67
C PRO A 218 2.49 -42.66 -24.19
N ASP A 219 1.36 -42.86 -24.87
CA ASP A 219 1.23 -42.60 -26.32
C ASP A 219 1.47 -41.11 -26.64
N THR A 220 0.98 -40.20 -25.80
CA THR A 220 1.20 -38.75 -25.96
C THR A 220 2.67 -38.40 -25.72
N TYR A 221 3.30 -39.00 -24.70
CA TYR A 221 4.71 -38.78 -24.38
C TYR A 221 5.63 -39.25 -25.52
N HIS A 222 5.41 -40.46 -26.05
CA HIS A 222 6.22 -41.01 -27.14
C HIS A 222 5.90 -40.37 -28.51
N GLY A 223 4.68 -39.85 -28.68
CA GLY A 223 4.26 -39.12 -29.89
C GLY A 223 4.63 -37.63 -29.89
N ALA A 224 5.16 -37.09 -28.79
CA ALA A 224 5.54 -35.69 -28.67
C ALA A 224 6.74 -35.35 -29.56
N LYS A 225 6.73 -34.15 -30.14
CA LYS A 225 7.85 -33.65 -30.96
C LYS A 225 8.94 -33.05 -30.06
N TRP A 226 10.18 -33.13 -30.50
CA TRP A 226 11.29 -32.39 -29.88
C TRP A 226 11.54 -31.12 -30.70
N LEU A 227 11.23 -29.98 -30.10
CA LEU A 227 11.50 -28.67 -30.68
C LEU A 227 12.89 -28.21 -30.26
N THR A 228 13.59 -27.50 -31.11
CA THR A 228 14.75 -26.71 -30.68
C THR A 228 14.30 -25.62 -29.72
N TRP A 229 15.21 -25.15 -28.87
CA TRP A 229 14.91 -24.02 -27.98
C TRP A 229 14.37 -22.80 -28.75
N ALA A 230 14.95 -22.47 -29.91
CA ALA A 230 14.52 -21.36 -30.74
C ALA A 230 13.07 -21.54 -31.26
N GLU A 231 12.73 -22.72 -31.78
CA GLU A 231 11.37 -23.02 -32.24
C GLU A 231 10.33 -22.91 -31.11
N PHE A 232 10.68 -23.38 -29.91
CA PHE A 232 9.81 -23.26 -28.74
C PHE A 232 9.66 -21.81 -28.26
N GLU A 233 10.75 -21.03 -28.29
CA GLU A 233 10.74 -19.62 -27.89
C GLU A 233 9.94 -18.75 -28.87
N ASP A 234 10.02 -19.02 -30.17
CA ASP A 234 9.26 -18.34 -31.22
C ASP A 234 7.74 -18.56 -31.09
N MET A 235 7.32 -19.65 -30.46
CA MET A 235 5.91 -19.91 -30.18
C MET A 235 5.35 -19.06 -29.03
N ALA A 236 6.21 -18.38 -28.26
CA ALA A 236 5.75 -17.51 -27.18
C ALA A 236 5.08 -16.25 -27.74
N PRO A 237 3.90 -15.86 -27.21
CA PRO A 237 3.28 -14.60 -27.64
C PRO A 237 4.29 -13.47 -27.46
N VAL A 238 4.37 -12.56 -28.44
CA VAL A 238 5.18 -11.35 -28.35
C VAL A 238 4.60 -10.51 -27.21
N VAL A 239 5.06 -10.79 -26.00
CA VAL A 239 4.61 -10.06 -24.82
C VAL A 239 5.29 -8.70 -24.89
N THR A 240 4.52 -7.67 -25.26
CA THR A 240 4.81 -6.26 -24.98
C THR A 240 4.69 -5.97 -23.47
N THR A 241 5.19 -6.87 -22.63
CA THR A 241 5.52 -6.54 -21.26
C THR A 241 6.87 -5.84 -21.28
N PRO A 242 7.03 -4.74 -20.53
CA PRO A 242 8.31 -4.04 -20.45
C PRO A 242 9.35 -5.08 -20.00
N ARG A 243 10.44 -5.23 -20.77
CA ARG A 243 11.63 -5.93 -20.30
C ARG A 243 11.92 -5.41 -18.90
N ARG A 244 11.96 -6.29 -17.88
CA ARG A 244 12.47 -5.91 -16.57
C ARG A 244 13.91 -5.51 -16.79
N ASN A 245 14.16 -4.19 -16.81
CA ASN A 245 15.46 -3.57 -17.03
C ASN A 245 16.55 -4.38 -16.34
N SER A 246 17.51 -4.87 -17.12
CA SER A 246 18.75 -5.49 -16.62
C SER A 246 19.41 -4.55 -15.61
N TRP A 247 20.21 -5.08 -14.70
CA TRP A 247 20.96 -4.22 -13.77
C TRP A 247 21.78 -3.16 -14.52
N ALA A 248 22.32 -3.51 -15.70
CA ALA A 248 23.00 -2.61 -16.61
C ALA A 248 22.06 -1.56 -17.23
N GLU A 249 20.82 -1.90 -17.60
CA GLU A 249 19.81 -0.92 -18.07
C GLU A 249 19.26 -0.04 -16.93
N ARG A 250 19.20 -0.54 -15.69
CA ARG A 250 18.86 0.27 -14.50
C ARG A 250 19.98 1.22 -14.12
N LEU A 251 21.23 0.78 -14.31
CA LEU A 251 22.42 1.60 -14.11
C LEU A 251 22.54 2.61 -15.26
N ALA A 252 22.31 2.21 -16.51
CA ALA A 252 22.23 3.09 -17.67
C ALA A 252 21.10 4.10 -17.50
N GLN A 253 19.89 3.72 -17.10
CA GLN A 253 18.80 4.66 -16.78
C GLN A 253 19.12 5.55 -15.56
N ARG A 254 19.89 5.08 -14.57
CA ARG A 254 20.37 5.92 -13.45
C ARG A 254 21.51 6.86 -13.84
N LEU A 255 22.34 6.48 -14.81
CA LEU A 255 23.48 7.24 -15.29
C LEU A 255 23.08 8.21 -16.42
N THR A 256 22.10 7.85 -17.25
CA THR A 256 21.48 8.72 -18.28
C THR A 256 20.40 9.62 -17.69
N ARG A 257 19.81 9.26 -16.55
CA ARG A 257 19.05 10.20 -15.71
C ARG A 257 19.99 10.99 -14.80
N LYS A 258 21.05 11.54 -15.38
CA LYS A 258 21.44 12.91 -15.06
C LYS A 258 20.62 13.79 -16.00
N LEU A 259 19.45 14.22 -15.52
CA LEU A 259 19.15 15.63 -15.79
C LEU A 259 20.36 16.35 -15.23
N THR A 260 21.16 16.97 -16.10
CA THR A 260 22.32 17.74 -15.66
C THR A 260 21.85 18.68 -14.53
N PRO A 261 22.71 19.15 -13.61
CA PRO A 261 22.30 20.19 -12.67
C PRO A 261 21.58 21.35 -13.38
N GLN A 262 21.91 21.58 -14.66
CA GLN A 262 21.20 22.48 -15.57
C GLN A 262 19.80 22.00 -15.96
N ASP A 263 19.59 20.76 -16.37
CA ASP A 263 18.27 20.24 -16.75
C ASP A 263 17.38 19.94 -15.54
N SER A 264 17.96 19.57 -14.40
CA SER A 264 17.28 19.48 -13.12
C SER A 264 16.92 20.88 -12.66
N ALA A 265 17.78 21.89 -12.84
CA ALA A 265 17.45 23.29 -12.60
C ALA A 265 16.46 23.86 -13.62
N ASN A 266 16.41 23.38 -14.86
CA ASN A 266 15.47 23.82 -15.89
C ASN A 266 14.11 23.14 -15.71
N ALA A 267 14.07 21.86 -15.35
CA ALA A 267 12.88 21.15 -14.88
C ALA A 267 12.38 21.76 -13.57
N LEU A 268 13.27 22.09 -12.63
CA LEU A 268 12.96 22.83 -11.41
C LEU A 268 12.54 24.28 -11.71
N LYS A 269 13.04 24.97 -12.74
CA LYS A 269 12.51 26.29 -13.16
C LYS A 269 11.13 26.17 -13.79
N LYS A 270 10.90 25.09 -14.53
CA LYS A 270 9.60 24.74 -15.15
C LYS A 270 8.58 24.27 -14.11
N ALA A 271 9.04 23.64 -13.03
CA ALA A 271 8.20 23.05 -11.98
C ALA A 271 8.05 23.95 -10.73
N LEU A 272 9.05 24.78 -10.39
CA LEU A 272 8.93 25.87 -9.41
C LEU A 272 8.08 27.05 -9.91
N GLY A 273 7.58 27.02 -11.15
CA GLY A 273 6.84 28.14 -11.68
C GLY A 273 7.68 29.42 -11.64
N HIS A 274 8.76 29.46 -12.42
CA HIS A 274 9.08 30.72 -13.11
C HIS A 274 8.20 30.92 -14.35
N GLU A 275 7.18 30.08 -14.54
CA GLU A 275 5.90 30.58 -15.02
C GLU A 275 5.42 31.63 -13.99
N PRO A 276 5.19 32.89 -14.38
CA PRO A 276 4.56 33.84 -13.47
C PRO A 276 3.29 33.20 -12.93
N TYR A 277 3.06 33.33 -11.62
CA TYR A 277 1.82 32.86 -11.02
C TYR A 277 0.65 33.34 -11.85
N ALA A 278 -0.10 32.40 -12.42
CA ALA A 278 -1.17 32.71 -13.35
C ALA A 278 -2.36 33.43 -12.68
N GLY A 279 -2.40 33.46 -11.35
CA GLY A 279 -3.40 34.18 -10.57
C GLY A 279 -2.95 35.57 -10.11
N HIS A 280 -3.78 36.19 -9.27
CA HIS A 280 -3.51 37.52 -8.72
C HIS A 280 -2.60 37.47 -7.48
N GLU A 281 -1.44 38.11 -7.53
CA GLU A 281 -0.59 38.32 -6.35
C GLU A 281 -0.92 39.62 -5.61
N TYR A 282 -0.94 39.58 -4.28
CA TYR A 282 -1.11 40.75 -3.42
C TYR A 282 -0.02 40.86 -2.34
N GLU A 283 0.21 42.06 -1.81
CA GLU A 283 1.20 42.30 -0.76
C GLU A 283 0.68 41.92 0.64
N PRO A 284 1.56 41.56 1.60
CA PRO A 284 1.15 41.28 2.98
C PRO A 284 0.26 42.39 3.56
N GLY A 285 -0.88 41.99 4.14
CA GLY A 285 -1.87 42.92 4.70
C GLY A 285 -3.02 43.30 3.74
N GLN A 286 -2.95 42.94 2.46
CA GLN A 286 -4.00 43.26 1.47
C GLN A 286 -5.03 42.14 1.25
N ARG A 287 -4.87 40.97 1.90
CA ARG A 287 -5.70 39.77 1.69
C ARG A 287 -7.21 40.02 1.72
N LEU A 288 -7.70 40.71 2.76
CA LEU A 288 -9.12 40.99 2.92
C LEU A 288 -9.67 41.88 1.79
N ALA A 289 -8.90 42.88 1.39
CA ALA A 289 -9.26 43.74 0.27
C ALA A 289 -9.33 42.94 -1.04
N THR A 290 -8.34 42.06 -1.28
CA THR A 290 -8.35 41.17 -2.46
C THR A 290 -9.57 40.25 -2.49
N TRP A 291 -9.95 39.63 -1.37
CA TRP A 291 -11.15 38.80 -1.30
C TRP A 291 -12.42 39.61 -1.54
N LYS A 292 -12.51 40.79 -0.93
CA LYS A 292 -13.63 41.73 -1.11
C LYS A 292 -13.79 42.14 -2.57
N ASP A 293 -12.70 42.57 -3.20
CA ASP A 293 -12.69 43.00 -4.60
C ASP A 293 -13.07 41.84 -5.52
N ALA A 294 -12.59 40.61 -5.25
CA ALA A 294 -12.97 39.44 -6.04
C ALA A 294 -14.48 39.16 -5.98
N VAL A 295 -15.08 39.16 -4.79
CA VAL A 295 -16.53 38.96 -4.63
C VAL A 295 -17.32 40.12 -5.27
N ALA A 296 -16.85 41.37 -5.13
CA ALA A 296 -17.48 42.53 -5.73
C ALA A 296 -17.45 42.50 -7.28
N ASN A 297 -16.41 41.90 -7.87
CA ASN A 297 -16.30 41.67 -9.31
C ASN A 297 -17.09 40.45 -9.80
N GLY A 298 -17.85 39.78 -8.92
CA GLY A 298 -18.72 38.67 -9.28
C GLY A 298 -18.05 37.29 -9.31
N TYR A 299 -16.81 37.16 -8.83
CA TYR A 299 -16.17 35.85 -8.70
C TYR A 299 -16.85 35.02 -7.61
N ARG A 300 -17.37 33.86 -8.00
CA ARG A 300 -18.05 32.93 -7.08
C ARG A 300 -17.09 31.96 -6.40
N TYR A 301 -16.02 31.54 -7.08
CA TYR A 301 -15.03 30.61 -6.54
C TYR A 301 -13.68 31.30 -6.45
N ILE A 302 -13.17 31.46 -5.23
CA ILE A 302 -11.92 32.17 -4.97
C ILE A 302 -10.98 31.23 -4.24
N LEU A 303 -9.84 30.91 -4.83
CA LEU A 303 -8.83 30.03 -4.25
C LEU A 303 -7.63 30.85 -3.76
N ASP A 304 -7.46 30.94 -2.43
CA ASP A 304 -6.31 31.58 -1.80
C ASP A 304 -5.18 30.57 -1.52
N GLN A 305 -4.18 30.58 -2.40
CA GLN A 305 -2.98 29.74 -2.38
C GLN A 305 -1.83 30.37 -1.60
N SER A 306 -2.09 31.34 -0.72
CA SER A 306 -1.06 31.89 0.15
C SER A 306 -0.38 30.80 0.97
N GLY A 307 0.95 30.90 1.07
CA GLY A 307 1.79 29.90 1.73
C GLY A 307 1.33 29.54 3.15
N THR A 308 1.70 28.33 3.59
CA THR A 308 1.35 27.83 4.92
C THR A 308 1.81 28.81 6.01
N GLY A 309 0.93 29.12 6.96
CA GLY A 309 1.21 30.08 8.01
C GLY A 309 1.19 31.56 7.61
N ALA A 310 0.80 31.91 6.38
CA ALA A 310 0.67 33.31 5.93
C ALA A 310 -0.47 34.11 6.60
N GLY A 311 -1.23 33.49 7.51
CA GLY A 311 -2.28 34.16 8.29
C GLY A 311 -3.70 34.03 7.75
N LYS A 312 -3.98 33.09 6.82
CA LYS A 312 -5.32 32.91 6.24
C LYS A 312 -6.44 32.84 7.29
N SER A 313 -6.34 31.90 8.25
CA SER A 313 -7.33 31.77 9.34
C SER A 313 -7.37 32.99 10.27
N HIS A 314 -6.28 33.75 10.38
CA HIS A 314 -6.26 34.99 11.16
C HIS A 314 -7.12 36.06 10.49
N ASP A 315 -6.92 36.28 9.19
CA ASP A 315 -7.64 37.28 8.42
C ASP A 315 -9.11 36.88 8.23
N THR A 316 -9.40 35.59 8.07
CA THR A 316 -10.77 35.08 8.13
C THR A 316 -11.47 35.52 9.42
N GLY A 317 -10.82 35.43 10.58
CA GLY A 317 -11.40 35.87 11.85
C GLY A 317 -11.71 37.37 11.92
N LEU A 318 -11.03 38.19 11.11
CA LEU A 318 -11.24 39.64 11.01
C LEU A 318 -12.32 40.02 9.98
N ALA A 319 -12.67 39.12 9.07
CA ALA A 319 -13.68 39.35 8.04
C ALA A 319 -15.06 39.65 8.66
N ILE A 320 -15.82 40.53 8.00
CA ILE A 320 -17.19 40.88 8.37
C ILE A 320 -18.13 40.74 7.16
N PRO A 321 -19.40 40.35 7.34
CA PRO A 321 -20.34 40.14 6.23
C PRO A 321 -20.51 41.35 5.30
N GLU A 322 -20.47 42.56 5.88
CA GLU A 322 -20.65 43.82 5.16
C GLU A 322 -19.59 44.02 4.06
N ASP A 323 -18.37 43.52 4.27
CA ASP A 323 -17.30 43.60 3.28
C ASP A 323 -17.60 42.84 2.00
N PHE A 324 -18.44 41.81 2.07
CA PHE A 324 -18.83 40.98 0.94
C PHE A 324 -20.27 41.26 0.47
N GLY A 325 -20.94 42.25 1.08
CA GLY A 325 -22.34 42.57 0.82
C GLY A 325 -23.26 41.37 1.06
N VAL A 326 -23.05 40.63 2.15
CA VAL A 326 -23.87 39.49 2.57
C VAL A 326 -24.34 39.63 4.01
N ALA A 327 -25.37 38.90 4.40
CA ALA A 327 -25.79 38.81 5.79
C ALA A 327 -24.89 37.92 6.66
N LYS A 328 -24.23 36.89 6.07
CA LYS A 328 -23.52 35.86 6.84
C LYS A 328 -22.18 35.41 6.27
N LEU A 329 -21.24 35.10 7.17
CA LEU A 329 -20.00 34.39 6.88
C LEU A 329 -19.94 33.05 7.63
N LEU A 330 -19.71 31.96 6.90
CA LEU A 330 -19.61 30.60 7.46
C LEU A 330 -18.20 30.05 7.24
N TYR A 331 -17.45 29.82 8.32
CA TYR A 331 -16.16 29.14 8.27
C TYR A 331 -16.32 27.63 8.39
N LEU A 332 -16.13 26.93 7.28
CA LEU A 332 -16.27 25.48 7.14
C LEU A 332 -14.91 24.82 7.35
N SER A 333 -14.76 24.05 8.43
CA SER A 333 -13.52 23.35 8.75
C SER A 333 -13.78 22.05 9.51
N ALA A 334 -13.09 20.97 9.14
CA ALA A 334 -13.13 19.72 9.89
C ALA A 334 -12.63 19.91 11.34
N GLY A 335 -11.70 20.84 11.55
CA GLY A 335 -11.12 21.20 12.85
C GLY A 335 -11.85 22.34 13.58
N HIS A 336 -13.13 22.60 13.29
CA HIS A 336 -13.84 23.78 13.80
C HIS A 336 -13.87 23.89 15.34
N TYR A 337 -13.87 22.80 16.11
CA TYR A 337 -13.76 22.87 17.59
C TYR A 337 -12.40 23.39 18.10
N ALA A 338 -11.38 23.37 17.23
CA ALA A 338 -9.99 23.63 17.57
C ALA A 338 -9.36 24.69 16.64
N PRO A 339 -9.90 25.93 16.57
CA PRO A 339 -9.39 26.96 15.68
C PRO A 339 -7.92 27.28 15.98
N THR A 340 -7.13 27.48 14.93
CA THR A 340 -5.68 27.74 15.04
C THR A 340 -5.34 29.21 15.24
N ALA A 341 -6.28 30.12 14.97
CA ALA A 341 -6.11 31.57 15.07
C ALA A 341 -7.01 32.16 16.18
N PRO A 342 -6.47 33.03 17.06
CA PRO A 342 -7.25 33.67 18.11
C PRO A 342 -8.41 34.54 17.61
N THR A 343 -8.25 35.23 16.47
CA THR A 343 -9.30 36.05 15.86
C THR A 343 -10.51 35.21 15.48
N LEU A 344 -10.27 34.02 14.93
CA LEU A 344 -11.31 33.08 14.53
C LEU A 344 -11.96 32.39 15.74
N ALA A 345 -11.24 32.17 16.84
CA ALA A 345 -11.79 31.59 18.07
C ALA A 345 -12.94 32.41 18.68
N GLN A 346 -13.05 33.70 18.33
CA GLN A 346 -14.14 34.58 18.77
C GLN A 346 -15.45 34.32 18.04
N TRP A 347 -15.43 33.64 16.90
CA TRP A 347 -16.64 33.30 16.16
C TRP A 347 -17.36 32.13 16.85
N PRO A 348 -18.70 32.22 17.05
CA PRO A 348 -19.47 31.14 17.65
C PRO A 348 -19.37 29.85 16.83
N ASP A 349 -19.34 28.72 17.53
CA ASP A 349 -19.32 27.39 16.92
C ASP A 349 -20.74 26.87 16.77
N LEU A 350 -21.10 26.39 15.58
CA LEU A 350 -22.36 25.68 15.36
C LEU A 350 -22.14 24.19 15.63
N HIS A 351 -22.57 23.76 16.80
CA HIS A 351 -22.42 22.38 17.23
C HIS A 351 -23.30 21.44 16.41
N GLY A 352 -22.67 20.39 15.85
CA GLY A 352 -23.39 19.21 15.41
C GLY A 352 -23.96 18.42 16.59
N ARG A 353 -24.77 17.39 16.31
CA ARG A 353 -25.20 16.44 17.35
C ARG A 353 -24.00 15.71 17.93
N HIS A 354 -23.87 15.70 19.26
CA HIS A 354 -22.77 15.06 19.99
C HIS A 354 -23.23 14.43 21.31
N ASN A 355 -22.56 13.33 21.69
CA ASN A 355 -22.75 12.66 22.97
C ASN A 355 -21.84 13.23 24.08
N GLY A 356 -21.41 14.48 23.91
CA GLY A 356 -20.57 15.23 24.84
C GLY A 356 -19.22 15.60 24.24
N LEU A 357 -18.59 16.63 24.81
CA LEU A 357 -17.26 17.09 24.41
C LEU A 357 -16.30 16.97 25.58
N THR A 358 -15.05 16.67 25.26
CA THR A 358 -13.95 16.63 26.22
C THR A 358 -12.85 17.61 25.83
N ARG A 359 -11.91 17.82 26.75
CA ARG A 359 -10.75 18.69 26.58
C ARG A 359 -9.55 17.86 26.13
N GLU A 360 -8.96 18.22 25.01
CA GLU A 360 -7.72 17.61 24.52
C GLU A 360 -6.56 18.60 24.64
N ALA A 361 -5.52 18.21 25.36
CA ALA A 361 -4.25 18.91 25.36
C ALA A 361 -3.61 18.78 23.98
N GLN A 362 -3.32 19.91 23.36
CA GLN A 362 -2.60 19.99 22.10
C GLN A 362 -1.11 20.11 22.37
N ALA A 363 -0.29 19.75 21.39
CA ALA A 363 1.17 19.86 21.51
C ALA A 363 1.68 21.33 21.58
N ASP A 364 0.82 22.32 21.34
CA ASP A 364 1.10 23.75 21.60
C ASP A 364 0.84 24.18 23.06
N GLY A 365 0.43 23.24 23.94
CA GLY A 365 0.12 23.49 25.34
C GLY A 365 -1.29 24.04 25.61
N LEU A 366 -2.06 24.36 24.55
CA LEU A 366 -3.45 24.78 24.68
C LEU A 366 -4.36 23.56 24.84
N THR A 367 -5.51 23.77 25.48
CA THR A 367 -6.55 22.75 25.58
C THR A 367 -7.72 23.13 24.70
N ARG A 368 -8.12 22.25 23.78
CA ARG A 368 -9.22 22.49 22.83
C ARG A 368 -10.32 21.46 22.99
N LEU A 369 -11.53 21.79 22.57
CA LEU A 369 -12.66 20.86 22.63
C LEU A 369 -12.52 19.81 21.53
N LYS A 370 -12.89 18.58 21.84
CA LYS A 370 -13.12 17.51 20.86
C LYS A 370 -14.34 16.68 21.28
N ARG A 371 -14.87 15.88 20.36
CA ARG A 371 -15.91 14.89 20.69
C ARG A 371 -15.36 13.89 21.71
N ALA A 372 -16.13 13.62 22.77
CA ALA A 372 -15.75 12.66 23.80
C ALA A 372 -15.85 11.22 23.27
N GLY A 373 -14.83 10.41 23.52
CA GLY A 373 -14.81 8.98 23.27
C GLY A 373 -15.43 8.17 24.41
N ARG A 374 -15.44 6.84 24.25
CA ARG A 374 -15.95 5.92 25.28
C ARG A 374 -15.02 5.94 26.51
N GLY A 375 -15.55 6.37 27.64
CA GLY A 375 -14.79 6.46 28.90
C GLY A 375 -14.13 7.82 29.15
N ASP A 376 -14.19 8.75 28.20
CA ASP A 376 -13.68 10.11 28.40
C ASP A 376 -14.57 10.89 29.39
N GLU A 377 -13.93 11.73 30.22
CA GLU A 377 -14.64 12.71 31.04
C GLU A 377 -15.25 13.79 30.15
N LYS A 378 -16.57 13.97 30.26
CA LYS A 378 -17.33 14.94 29.45
C LYS A 378 -17.32 16.30 30.15
N VAL A 379 -16.62 17.26 29.55
CA VAL A 379 -16.57 18.66 30.01
C VAL A 379 -17.81 19.41 29.55
N VAL A 380 -18.33 19.09 28.36
CA VAL A 380 -19.61 19.58 27.85
C VAL A 380 -20.57 18.39 27.80
N PRO A 381 -21.77 18.49 28.38
CA PRO A 381 -22.77 17.42 28.33
C PRO A 381 -23.21 17.13 26.90
N ALA A 382 -23.88 15.99 26.69
CA ALA A 382 -24.43 15.66 25.38
C ALA A 382 -25.52 16.67 24.99
N ASN A 383 -25.52 17.19 23.75
CA ASN A 383 -26.61 18.02 23.25
C ASN A 383 -27.70 17.21 22.53
N CYS A 384 -27.46 15.91 22.33
CA CYS A 384 -28.41 14.97 21.75
C CYS A 384 -28.15 13.54 22.27
N GLY A 385 -29.15 12.92 22.91
CA GLY A 385 -29.11 11.54 23.40
C GLY A 385 -29.36 10.49 22.32
N ARG A 386 -29.72 10.91 21.10
CA ARG A 386 -30.03 10.03 19.95
C ARG A 386 -28.85 9.79 19.01
N THR A 387 -27.63 10.12 19.42
CA THR A 387 -26.44 9.90 18.58
C THR A 387 -26.25 8.44 18.21
N ASP A 388 -26.52 7.51 19.12
CA ASP A 388 -26.34 6.08 18.86
C ASP A 388 -27.36 5.57 17.84
N LEU A 389 -28.62 6.00 17.93
CA LEU A 389 -29.65 5.74 16.92
C LEU A 389 -29.24 6.28 15.54
N ILE A 390 -28.75 7.52 15.48
CA ILE A 390 -28.24 8.12 14.23
C ILE A 390 -27.11 7.29 13.64
N HIS A 391 -26.18 6.82 14.47
CA HIS A 391 -25.08 5.96 14.02
C HIS A 391 -25.59 4.65 13.41
N VAL A 392 -26.62 4.03 14.01
CA VAL A 392 -27.25 2.83 13.44
C VAL A 392 -27.97 3.15 12.13
N LEU A 393 -28.76 4.23 12.07
CA LEU A 393 -29.44 4.65 10.84
C LEU A 393 -28.45 4.87 9.69
N ARG A 394 -27.33 5.55 9.95
CA ARG A 394 -26.24 5.72 8.98
C ARG A 394 -25.62 4.38 8.57
N ALA A 395 -25.38 3.48 9.53
CA ALA A 395 -24.83 2.16 9.25
C ALA A 395 -25.77 1.30 8.40
N LYS A 396 -27.08 1.48 8.53
CA LYS A 396 -28.12 0.87 7.69
C LYS A 396 -28.36 1.62 6.37
N ASN A 397 -27.60 2.67 6.09
CA ASN A 397 -27.72 3.52 4.91
C ASN A 397 -29.14 4.11 4.72
N ILE A 398 -29.85 4.38 5.82
CA ILE A 398 -31.21 4.93 5.76
C ILE A 398 -31.17 6.34 5.15
N HIS A 399 -31.98 6.58 4.12
CA HIS A 399 -32.08 7.90 3.52
C HIS A 399 -32.51 8.95 4.56
N GLY A 400 -31.78 10.08 4.62
CA GLY A 400 -32.08 11.14 5.58
C GLY A 400 -31.81 10.78 7.05
N ALA A 401 -30.93 9.81 7.35
CA ALA A 401 -30.58 9.37 8.70
C ALA A 401 -30.22 10.50 9.71
N ASP A 402 -29.80 11.67 9.22
CA ASP A 402 -29.45 12.85 10.02
C ASP A 402 -30.49 13.97 10.00
N GLN A 403 -31.54 13.83 9.21
CA GLN A 403 -32.56 14.85 9.02
C GLN A 403 -33.49 14.91 10.24
N ALA A 404 -34.03 16.11 10.47
CA ALA A 404 -34.97 16.34 11.56
C ALA A 404 -36.25 15.50 11.39
N SER A 405 -36.67 15.24 10.15
CA SER A 405 -37.83 14.42 9.77
C SER A 405 -37.77 13.01 10.36
N VAL A 406 -36.60 12.37 10.31
CA VAL A 406 -36.40 10.99 10.78
C VAL A 406 -36.13 10.93 12.28
N VAL A 407 -35.21 11.78 12.77
CA VAL A 407 -34.66 11.64 14.12
C VAL A 407 -35.29 12.58 15.14
N CYS A 408 -35.59 13.81 14.74
CA CYS A 408 -36.06 14.83 15.69
C CYS A 408 -37.57 14.77 15.89
N ASN A 409 -38.35 14.48 14.85
CA ASN A 409 -39.81 14.42 14.93
C ASN A 409 -40.33 13.24 15.76
N THR A 410 -39.53 12.19 15.89
CA THR A 410 -39.86 11.01 16.70
C THR A 410 -39.33 11.14 18.13
N CYS A 411 -38.77 12.29 18.52
CA CYS A 411 -38.06 12.47 19.79
C CYS A 411 -38.98 12.97 20.91
N PRO A 412 -39.03 12.28 22.07
CA PRO A 412 -39.88 12.73 23.19
C PRO A 412 -39.38 14.05 23.79
N LEU A 413 -38.12 14.40 23.56
CA LEU A 413 -37.50 15.64 24.00
C LEU A 413 -37.54 16.72 22.91
N GLN A 414 -38.26 16.55 21.80
CA GLN A 414 -38.25 17.52 20.69
C GLN A 414 -38.62 18.93 21.14
N ASP A 415 -39.73 19.08 21.87
CA ASP A 415 -40.20 20.39 22.33
C ASP A 415 -39.22 21.04 23.30
N ALA A 416 -38.69 20.27 24.26
CA ALA A 416 -37.65 20.75 25.16
C ALA A 416 -36.38 21.16 24.38
N CYS A 417 -35.97 20.34 23.41
CA CYS A 417 -34.79 20.56 22.57
C CYS A 417 -34.89 21.81 21.69
N ARG A 418 -36.11 22.27 21.34
CA ARG A 418 -36.32 23.53 20.60
C ARG A 418 -36.16 24.77 21.48
N HIS A 419 -36.53 24.68 22.76
CA HIS A 419 -36.65 25.85 23.63
C HIS A 419 -35.57 25.95 24.72
N SER A 420 -34.88 24.85 25.04
CA SER A 420 -33.86 24.81 26.08
C SER A 420 -32.79 23.74 25.82
N GLU A 421 -31.78 23.69 26.67
CA GLU A 421 -30.69 22.72 26.62
C GLU A 421 -30.49 21.99 27.95
N GLY A 422 -29.97 20.76 27.88
CA GLY A 422 -29.65 19.94 29.04
C GLY A 422 -28.90 18.66 28.64
N ASN A 423 -28.58 17.79 29.59
CA ASN A 423 -27.84 16.57 29.27
C ASN A 423 -28.72 15.62 28.40
N GLY A 424 -28.32 15.44 27.14
CA GLY A 424 -29.01 14.60 26.16
C GLY A 424 -30.00 15.34 25.25
N TYR A 425 -30.15 16.66 25.37
CA TYR A 425 -31.04 17.46 24.50
C TYR A 425 -30.62 18.93 24.40
N GLY A 426 -31.08 19.65 23.39
CA GLY A 426 -30.75 21.07 23.17
C GLY A 426 -30.11 21.36 21.81
N TYR A 427 -29.80 20.33 21.02
CA TYR A 427 -29.28 20.49 19.65
C TYR A 427 -30.10 21.47 18.77
N LEU A 428 -31.44 21.39 18.78
CA LEU A 428 -32.27 22.26 17.93
C LEU A 428 -32.20 23.72 18.39
N HIS A 429 -32.25 23.96 19.70
CA HIS A 429 -32.11 25.28 20.32
C HIS A 429 -30.73 25.88 20.01
N GLN A 430 -29.66 25.14 20.25
CA GLN A 430 -28.29 25.55 19.94
C GLN A 430 -28.10 25.83 18.45
N ARG A 431 -28.67 24.99 17.57
CA ARG A 431 -28.60 25.19 16.13
C ARG A 431 -29.35 26.45 15.70
N GLN A 432 -30.55 26.68 16.23
CA GLN A 432 -31.32 27.90 15.96
C GLN A 432 -30.55 29.15 16.38
N GLN A 433 -30.05 29.17 17.62
CA GLN A 433 -29.26 30.28 18.15
C GLN A 433 -27.99 30.52 17.33
N GLY A 434 -27.21 29.46 17.07
CA GLY A 434 -25.96 29.57 16.31
C GLY A 434 -26.16 30.11 14.89
N LEU A 435 -27.23 29.70 14.21
CA LEU A 435 -27.55 30.18 12.86
C LEU A 435 -28.02 31.65 12.83
N THR A 436 -28.39 32.26 13.96
CA THR A 436 -28.69 33.71 14.00
C THR A 436 -27.43 34.55 13.87
N ALA A 437 -26.26 34.04 14.26
CA ALA A 437 -25.01 34.79 14.25
C ALA A 437 -24.63 35.26 12.83
N PRO A 438 -24.07 36.47 12.67
CA PRO A 438 -23.58 36.96 11.37
C PRO A 438 -22.31 36.23 10.91
N ARG A 439 -21.58 35.63 11.86
CA ARG A 439 -20.33 34.90 11.62
C ARG A 439 -20.36 33.63 12.45
N LEU A 440 -20.06 32.48 11.86
CA LEU A 440 -20.03 31.21 12.59
C LEU A 440 -19.01 30.23 12.02
N ARG A 441 -18.62 29.25 12.84
CA ARG A 441 -17.71 28.16 12.48
C ARG A 441 -18.44 26.85 12.59
N LEU A 442 -18.20 25.92 11.67
CA LEU A 442 -18.88 24.63 11.65
C LEU A 442 -18.12 23.59 10.83
N HIS A 443 -18.42 22.33 11.09
CA HIS A 443 -18.01 21.23 10.21
C HIS A 443 -18.74 21.33 8.85
N PRO A 444 -18.07 21.05 7.71
CA PRO A 444 -18.74 20.98 6.40
C PRO A 444 -20.02 20.14 6.38
N ASP A 445 -19.96 18.91 6.88
CA ASP A 445 -21.15 18.03 6.95
C ASP A 445 -22.31 18.60 7.80
N ALA A 446 -22.02 19.51 8.75
CA ALA A 446 -23.03 20.14 9.61
C ALA A 446 -23.67 21.38 8.98
N ALA A 447 -23.21 21.79 7.80
CA ALA A 447 -23.73 22.92 7.06
C ALA A 447 -25.24 22.81 6.80
N PRO A 448 -25.98 23.94 6.86
CA PRO A 448 -27.39 23.98 6.47
C PRO A 448 -27.64 23.48 5.04
N GLY A 449 -28.85 22.96 4.79
CA GLY A 449 -29.27 22.52 3.47
C GLY A 449 -29.79 23.66 2.61
N ASP A 450 -30.62 23.32 1.63
CA ASP A 450 -31.12 24.22 0.59
C ASP A 450 -32.13 25.26 1.11
N ASP A 451 -32.72 25.02 2.28
CA ASP A 451 -33.63 25.92 2.97
C ASP A 451 -32.92 27.12 3.63
N PHE A 452 -31.59 27.13 3.63
CA PHE A 452 -30.77 28.22 4.14
C PHE A 452 -30.49 29.27 3.07
N GLY A 453 -30.43 30.55 3.48
CA GLY A 453 -30.15 31.70 2.62
C GLY A 453 -28.71 31.78 2.11
N TRP A 454 -28.25 30.74 1.39
CA TRP A 454 -26.89 30.66 0.84
C TRP A 454 -26.59 31.77 -0.17
N ALA A 455 -27.59 32.21 -0.95
CA ALA A 455 -27.46 33.32 -1.90
C ALA A 455 -27.07 34.66 -1.22
N ASP A 456 -27.26 34.78 0.10
CA ASP A 456 -26.87 35.93 0.92
C ASP A 456 -25.81 35.52 1.99
N THR A 457 -24.96 34.57 1.63
CA THR A 457 -23.91 34.02 2.50
C THR A 457 -22.62 33.82 1.71
N VAL A 458 -21.48 34.15 2.32
CA VAL A 458 -20.16 33.71 1.85
C VAL A 458 -19.68 32.53 2.69
N ALA A 459 -19.33 31.43 2.03
CA ALA A 459 -18.69 30.29 2.64
C ALA A 459 -17.16 30.47 2.61
N ILE A 460 -16.48 30.13 3.70
CA ILE A 460 -15.03 30.17 3.81
C ILE A 460 -14.58 28.76 4.17
N TRP A 461 -14.04 28.04 3.18
CA TRP A 461 -13.70 26.64 3.28
C TRP A 461 -12.21 26.44 3.55
N ASP A 462 -11.89 25.90 4.72
CA ASP A 462 -10.53 25.67 5.17
C ASP A 462 -10.04 24.26 4.80
N GLU A 463 -8.88 24.18 4.14
CA GLU A 463 -8.27 22.93 3.67
C GLU A 463 -9.29 22.03 2.91
N PRO A 464 -9.95 22.53 1.85
CA PRO A 464 -10.90 21.77 1.05
C PRO A 464 -10.31 20.48 0.46
N ALA A 465 -9.00 20.40 0.19
CA ALA A 465 -8.37 19.20 -0.34
C ALA A 465 -8.57 17.95 0.55
N GLU A 466 -8.79 18.17 1.86
CA GLU A 466 -9.02 17.12 2.86
C GLU A 466 -10.49 17.05 3.31
N SER A 467 -11.16 18.20 3.43
CA SER A 467 -12.49 18.29 4.07
C SER A 467 -13.66 18.32 3.11
N PHE A 468 -13.42 18.54 1.81
CA PHE A 468 -14.45 18.55 0.78
C PHE A 468 -14.69 17.14 0.24
N SER A 469 -15.73 16.47 0.74
CA SER A 469 -16.22 15.20 0.20
C SER A 469 -16.85 15.37 -1.19
N THR A 470 -16.36 14.59 -2.16
CA THR A 470 -16.94 14.46 -3.52
C THR A 470 -17.63 13.11 -3.76
N SER A 471 -17.45 12.17 -2.83
CA SER A 471 -17.98 10.81 -2.90
C SER A 471 -18.59 10.37 -1.57
N LYS A 472 -19.51 9.41 -1.62
CA LYS A 472 -20.05 8.66 -0.48
C LYS A 472 -19.73 7.18 -0.64
N THR A 473 -19.54 6.48 0.47
CA THR A 473 -19.26 5.05 0.47
C THR A 473 -20.30 4.25 1.26
N VAL A 474 -20.74 3.12 0.73
CA VAL A 474 -21.62 2.17 1.40
C VAL A 474 -20.92 0.81 1.48
N ALA A 475 -20.78 0.28 2.68
CA ALA A 475 -20.21 -1.05 2.91
C ALA A 475 -21.33 -2.09 3.03
N VAL A 476 -21.23 -3.17 2.25
CA VAL A 476 -22.23 -4.23 2.11
C VAL A 476 -21.59 -5.58 2.39
N THR A 477 -22.21 -6.39 3.23
CA THR A 477 -21.75 -7.74 3.58
C THR A 477 -22.64 -8.81 2.94
N ALA A 478 -22.21 -10.06 2.93
CA ALA A 478 -23.05 -11.17 2.49
C ALA A 478 -24.37 -11.27 3.28
N ALA A 479 -24.33 -11.00 4.59
CA ALA A 479 -25.52 -10.95 5.44
C ALA A 479 -26.50 -9.85 5.04
N ASP A 480 -26.00 -8.69 4.58
CA ASP A 480 -26.86 -7.62 4.06
C ASP A 480 -27.57 -8.05 2.76
N VAL A 481 -26.91 -8.83 1.90
CA VAL A 481 -27.51 -9.40 0.69
C VAL A 481 -28.63 -10.38 1.04
N GLU A 482 -28.38 -11.29 1.97
CA GLU A 482 -29.36 -12.27 2.45
C GLU A 482 -30.57 -11.60 3.10
N ALA A 483 -30.35 -10.58 3.93
CA ALA A 483 -31.42 -9.79 4.54
C ALA A 483 -32.27 -9.05 3.48
N THR A 484 -31.63 -8.54 2.42
CA THR A 484 -32.32 -7.87 1.31
C THR A 484 -33.19 -8.86 0.54
N LEU A 485 -32.67 -10.05 0.23
CA LEU A 485 -33.42 -11.13 -0.42
C LEU A 485 -34.66 -11.52 0.40
N ALA A 486 -34.50 -11.71 1.72
CA ALA A 486 -35.59 -12.05 2.62
C ALA A 486 -36.66 -10.95 2.64
N ARG A 487 -36.27 -9.67 2.70
CA ARG A 487 -37.21 -8.54 2.68
C ARG A 487 -38.01 -8.48 1.38
N LEU A 488 -37.34 -8.62 0.23
CA LEU A 488 -38.00 -8.62 -1.07
C LEU A 488 -38.98 -9.79 -1.21
N ALA A 489 -38.58 -10.98 -0.76
CA ALA A 489 -39.45 -12.16 -0.78
C ALA A 489 -40.75 -11.97 0.02
N MET A 490 -40.71 -11.20 1.11
CA MET A 490 -41.88 -10.93 1.96
C MET A 490 -42.75 -9.77 1.45
N ALA A 491 -42.15 -8.77 0.79
CA ALA A 491 -42.82 -7.52 0.47
C ALA A 491 -43.26 -7.41 -0.99
N ASP A 492 -42.43 -7.86 -1.93
CA ASP A 492 -42.70 -7.73 -3.37
C ASP A 492 -41.98 -8.85 -4.16
N SER A 493 -42.74 -9.90 -4.49
CA SER A 493 -42.22 -11.05 -5.22
C SER A 493 -41.89 -10.73 -6.68
N ALA A 494 -42.55 -9.76 -7.31
CA ALA A 494 -42.29 -9.38 -8.70
C ALA A 494 -40.96 -8.64 -8.82
N LEU A 495 -40.69 -7.75 -7.86
CA LEU A 495 -39.44 -7.02 -7.77
C LEU A 495 -38.28 -7.97 -7.39
N LEU A 496 -38.52 -8.97 -6.52
CA LEU A 496 -37.56 -10.04 -6.27
C LEU A 496 -37.20 -10.81 -7.54
N GLU A 497 -38.18 -11.27 -8.34
CA GLU A 497 -37.89 -12.02 -9.58
C GLU A 497 -37.01 -11.22 -10.54
N SER A 498 -37.23 -9.91 -10.64
CA SER A 498 -36.44 -9.02 -11.49
C SER A 498 -35.00 -8.85 -10.99
N LEU A 499 -34.79 -8.81 -9.67
CA LEU A 499 -33.48 -8.57 -9.04
C LEU A 499 -32.70 -9.86 -8.70
N ARG A 500 -33.37 -11.02 -8.69
CA ARG A 500 -32.81 -12.31 -8.31
C ARG A 500 -31.50 -12.64 -9.05
N PRO A 501 -31.37 -12.48 -10.38
CA PRO A 501 -30.12 -12.80 -11.08
C PRO A 501 -28.93 -11.98 -10.55
N LEU A 502 -29.14 -10.68 -10.33
CA LEU A 502 -28.11 -9.77 -9.83
C LEU A 502 -27.70 -10.11 -8.39
N LEU A 503 -28.67 -10.32 -7.51
CA LEU A 503 -28.41 -10.62 -6.09
C LEU A 503 -27.75 -11.99 -5.91
N THR A 504 -28.11 -12.98 -6.72
CA THR A 504 -27.43 -14.30 -6.72
C THR A 504 -25.98 -14.17 -7.20
N ALA A 505 -25.72 -13.44 -8.29
CA ALA A 505 -24.36 -13.22 -8.77
C ALA A 505 -23.48 -12.50 -7.72
N LEU A 506 -24.03 -11.48 -7.06
CA LEU A 506 -23.35 -10.80 -5.95
C LEU A 506 -23.04 -11.74 -4.79
N ARG A 507 -23.98 -12.61 -4.40
CA ARG A 507 -23.78 -13.55 -3.30
C ARG A 507 -22.66 -14.56 -3.61
N LEU A 508 -22.52 -14.97 -4.86
CA LEU A 508 -21.44 -15.85 -5.33
C LEU A 508 -20.08 -15.14 -5.34
N LEU A 509 -20.04 -13.83 -5.60
CA LEU A 509 -18.79 -13.05 -5.53
C LEU A 509 -18.17 -13.06 -4.13
N PHE A 510 -18.97 -13.06 -3.07
CA PHE A 510 -18.45 -13.19 -1.69
C PHE A 510 -17.78 -14.54 -1.42
N GLU A 511 -18.08 -15.58 -2.19
CA GLU A 511 -17.48 -16.92 -2.08
C GLU A 511 -16.31 -17.13 -3.05
N ALA A 512 -16.15 -16.22 -4.02
CA ALA A 512 -15.08 -16.31 -5.01
C ALA A 512 -13.70 -16.21 -4.35
N LYS A 513 -12.70 -16.88 -4.94
CA LYS A 513 -11.32 -16.78 -4.47
C LYS A 513 -10.79 -15.37 -4.70
N GLN A 514 -10.46 -14.67 -3.62
CA GLN A 514 -9.95 -13.31 -3.67
C GLN A 514 -8.42 -13.26 -3.59
N GLY A 515 -7.82 -12.27 -4.26
CA GLY A 515 -6.41 -11.95 -4.09
C GLY A 515 -6.15 -11.22 -2.76
N LYS A 516 -4.88 -10.91 -2.48
CA LYS A 516 -4.46 -10.14 -1.28
C LYS A 516 -5.21 -8.80 -1.15
N TYR A 517 -5.60 -8.21 -2.27
CA TYR A 517 -6.27 -6.91 -2.33
C TYR A 517 -7.76 -7.01 -2.69
N GLY A 518 -8.37 -8.20 -2.63
CA GLY A 518 -9.78 -8.37 -3.01
C GLY A 518 -9.99 -8.47 -4.53
N LEU A 519 -11.23 -8.22 -4.96
CA LEU A 519 -11.66 -8.08 -6.36
C LEU A 519 -11.80 -6.59 -6.71
N ASP A 520 -11.24 -6.21 -7.85
CA ASP A 520 -11.38 -4.86 -8.39
C ASP A 520 -12.73 -4.65 -9.10
N HIS A 521 -12.98 -3.41 -9.49
CA HIS A 521 -14.23 -3.00 -10.12
C HIS A 521 -14.48 -3.73 -11.46
N ALA A 522 -13.46 -3.88 -12.30
CA ALA A 522 -13.60 -4.51 -13.61
C ALA A 522 -13.95 -6.01 -13.48
N THR A 523 -13.29 -6.70 -12.57
CA THR A 523 -13.54 -8.12 -12.26
C THR A 523 -14.95 -8.32 -11.72
N ILE A 524 -15.42 -7.42 -10.85
CA ILE A 524 -16.80 -7.47 -10.33
C ILE A 524 -17.80 -7.27 -11.47
N LEU A 525 -17.64 -6.23 -12.29
CA LEU A 525 -18.56 -5.95 -13.40
C LEU A 525 -18.63 -7.11 -14.40
N ALA A 526 -17.50 -7.74 -14.72
CA ALA A 526 -17.45 -8.88 -15.63
C ALA A 526 -18.20 -10.12 -15.12
N ALA A 527 -18.38 -10.22 -13.80
CA ALA A 527 -19.09 -11.33 -13.14
C ALA A 527 -20.56 -11.03 -12.87
N LEU A 528 -21.01 -9.77 -13.00
CA LEU A 528 -22.39 -9.38 -12.80
C LEU A 528 -23.20 -9.49 -14.11
N PRO A 529 -24.48 -9.90 -14.03
CA PRO A 529 -25.37 -9.87 -15.18
C PRO A 529 -25.71 -8.42 -15.56
N ALA A 530 -26.41 -8.24 -16.69
CA ALA A 530 -26.96 -6.96 -17.08
C ALA A 530 -27.83 -6.35 -15.96
N VAL A 531 -27.72 -5.04 -15.78
CA VAL A 531 -28.45 -4.31 -14.74
C VAL A 531 -29.95 -4.36 -15.04
N PRO A 532 -30.79 -4.87 -14.12
CA PRO A 532 -32.23 -4.91 -14.34
C PRO A 532 -32.84 -3.50 -14.32
N GLU A 533 -33.85 -3.27 -15.16
CA GLU A 533 -34.65 -2.05 -15.12
C GLU A 533 -35.70 -2.17 -14.00
N VAL A 534 -35.54 -1.35 -12.97
CA VAL A 534 -36.40 -1.33 -11.77
C VAL A 534 -36.67 0.12 -11.39
N ASP A 535 -37.90 0.40 -10.95
CA ASP A 535 -38.25 1.67 -10.34
C ASP A 535 -37.53 1.82 -9.00
N LEU A 536 -36.56 2.74 -8.94
CA LEU A 536 -35.77 2.99 -7.74
C LEU A 536 -36.60 3.59 -6.60
N ALA A 537 -37.69 4.30 -6.88
CA ALA A 537 -38.57 4.85 -5.86
C ALA A 537 -39.36 3.73 -5.18
N ALA A 538 -40.01 2.87 -5.98
CA ALA A 538 -40.71 1.69 -5.45
C ALA A 538 -39.77 0.75 -4.67
N LEU A 539 -38.54 0.55 -5.17
CA LEU A 539 -37.53 -0.24 -4.46
C LEU A 539 -37.17 0.37 -3.09
N ARG A 540 -37.02 1.70 -3.01
CA ARG A 540 -36.75 2.38 -1.75
C ARG A 540 -37.90 2.19 -0.77
N ASP A 541 -39.14 2.38 -1.20
CA ASP A 541 -40.32 2.19 -0.35
C ASP A 541 -40.38 0.77 0.24
N VAL A 542 -40.06 -0.25 -0.57
CA VAL A 542 -40.02 -1.65 -0.10
C VAL A 542 -38.93 -1.87 0.97
N LEU A 543 -37.76 -1.28 0.78
CA LEU A 543 -36.59 -1.46 1.65
C LEU A 543 -36.61 -0.54 2.89
N GLU A 544 -37.29 0.60 2.82
CA GLU A 544 -37.35 1.58 3.91
C GLU A 544 -38.06 1.05 5.14
N GLY A 545 -39.11 0.23 4.94
CA GLY A 545 -39.91 -0.32 6.03
C GLY A 545 -40.65 0.77 6.82
N ASP A 546 -41.60 0.38 7.67
CA ASP A 546 -42.26 1.35 8.54
C ASP A 546 -41.36 1.68 9.74
N LEU A 547 -40.79 2.89 9.74
CA LEU A 547 -39.97 3.40 10.84
C LEU A 547 -40.82 3.89 12.02
N THR A 548 -42.14 4.05 11.85
CA THR A 548 -43.03 4.66 12.84
C THR A 548 -43.06 3.86 14.13
N ASP A 549 -43.18 2.54 14.04
CA ASP A 549 -43.22 1.64 15.20
C ASP A 549 -41.85 1.48 15.88
N ILE A 550 -40.74 1.59 15.12
CA ILE A 550 -39.38 1.40 15.64
C ILE A 550 -38.86 2.67 16.33
N LEU A 551 -39.29 3.83 15.84
CA LEU A 551 -38.91 5.14 16.36
C LEU A 551 -39.92 5.71 17.37
N ASP A 552 -41.02 4.99 17.64
CA ASP A 552 -42.05 5.40 18.59
C ASP A 552 -41.43 5.67 19.98
N PRO A 553 -41.55 6.90 20.51
CA PRO A 553 -41.02 7.26 21.81
C PRO A 553 -41.72 6.58 22.99
N GLU A 554 -42.91 5.98 22.79
CA GLU A 554 -43.66 5.27 23.82
C GLU A 554 -43.37 3.77 23.87
N LEU A 555 -42.53 3.21 22.99
CA LEU A 555 -42.23 1.78 22.94
C LEU A 555 -40.91 1.45 23.66
N GLU A 556 -40.99 0.70 24.78
CA GLU A 556 -39.84 0.09 25.47
C GLU A 556 -39.99 -1.44 25.41
N ASP A 557 -39.03 -2.12 24.79
CA ASP A 557 -39.04 -3.58 24.56
C ASP A 557 -40.35 -4.13 23.94
N GLY A 558 -40.98 -3.36 23.04
CA GLY A 558 -42.21 -3.78 22.34
C GLY A 558 -43.51 -3.58 23.14
N LEU A 559 -43.45 -2.93 24.30
CA LEU A 559 -44.61 -2.55 25.11
C LEU A 559 -44.77 -1.03 25.14
N ARG A 560 -46.00 -0.53 25.00
CA ARG A 560 -46.25 0.90 25.19
C ARG A 560 -46.07 1.27 26.66
N VAL A 561 -45.35 2.34 26.95
CA VAL A 561 -45.12 2.87 28.30
C VAL A 561 -46.45 3.21 28.99
N SER A 562 -47.47 3.61 28.22
CA SER A 562 -48.85 3.76 28.71
C SER A 562 -49.45 2.46 29.27
N ASP A 563 -49.06 1.31 28.72
CA ASP A 563 -49.52 -0.01 29.14
C ASP A 563 -48.73 -0.52 30.36
N LEU A 564 -47.53 0.01 30.57
CA LEU A 564 -46.70 -0.18 31.77
C LEU A 564 -47.13 0.72 32.94
N ALA A 565 -47.80 1.85 32.68
CA ALA A 565 -48.27 2.81 33.68
C ALA A 565 -49.30 2.25 34.68
N GLY A 566 -49.83 1.04 34.44
CA GLY A 566 -50.68 0.30 35.38
C GLY A 566 -49.95 -0.67 36.32
N ARG A 567 -48.63 -0.87 36.17
CA ARG A 567 -47.85 -1.80 37.00
C ARG A 567 -46.68 -1.05 37.64
N SER A 568 -46.90 -0.52 38.85
CA SER A 568 -45.81 -0.24 39.79
C SER A 568 -45.06 -1.54 40.08
N THR A 569 -44.05 -1.87 39.27
CA THR A 569 -43.14 -2.97 39.53
C THR A 569 -42.16 -2.52 40.61
N HIS A 570 -42.51 -2.80 41.85
CA HIS A 570 -41.58 -2.85 42.97
C HIS A 570 -40.53 -3.95 42.70
N ILE A 571 -39.48 -3.65 41.95
CA ILE A 571 -38.35 -4.56 41.77
C ILE A 571 -37.54 -4.51 43.08
N ARG A 572 -37.69 -5.54 43.91
CA ARG A 572 -36.81 -5.79 45.05
C ARG A 572 -35.48 -6.33 44.52
N SER A 573 -34.42 -5.53 44.54
CA SER A 573 -33.08 -6.05 44.28
C SER A 573 -32.63 -6.90 45.48
N ALA A 574 -32.50 -8.20 45.29
CA ALA A 574 -31.86 -9.10 46.26
C ALA A 574 -30.34 -8.97 46.12
N SER A 575 -29.75 -8.03 46.86
CA SER A 575 -28.31 -8.04 47.16
C SER A 575 -28.14 -7.71 48.64
N GLY A 576 -27.51 -8.62 49.37
CA GLY A 576 -27.33 -8.56 50.81
C GLY A 576 -26.53 -7.33 51.29
N LEU A 577 -26.72 -7.04 52.57
CA LEU A 577 -26.06 -6.00 53.37
C LEU A 577 -26.28 -4.56 52.87
N HIS A 578 -27.48 -4.05 53.12
CA HIS A 578 -27.82 -2.76 53.76
C HIS A 578 -29.32 -2.49 53.48
N GLY A 579 -30.04 -1.94 54.45
CA GLY A 579 -31.51 -1.88 54.47
C GLY A 579 -32.18 -1.22 53.25
N PRO A 580 -33.52 -1.34 53.12
CA PRO A 580 -34.26 -0.88 51.95
C PRO A 580 -34.08 0.62 51.74
N ARG A 581 -33.47 1.01 50.61
CA ARG A 581 -33.49 2.39 50.10
C ARG A 581 -34.61 2.49 49.06
N GLU A 582 -35.58 3.35 49.31
CA GLU A 582 -36.52 3.81 48.29
C GLU A 582 -35.77 4.64 47.25
N THR A 583 -35.54 4.07 46.08
CA THR A 583 -35.14 4.84 44.90
C THR A 583 -36.35 5.06 44.02
N THR A 584 -36.86 6.29 44.03
CA THR A 584 -37.77 6.80 43.00
C THR A 584 -36.99 6.84 41.69
N ILE A 585 -37.31 5.94 40.75
CA ILE A 585 -36.76 6.00 39.38
C ILE A 585 -37.38 7.24 38.73
N ASN A 586 -36.60 8.31 38.60
CA ASN A 586 -36.99 9.47 37.80
C ASN A 586 -37.12 9.00 36.34
N LEU A 587 -38.35 8.74 35.89
CA LEU A 587 -38.70 8.37 34.52
C LEU A 587 -38.03 9.30 33.47
N ARG A 588 -37.81 10.58 33.78
CA ARG A 588 -37.07 11.55 32.94
C ARG A 588 -35.61 11.21 32.66
N ALA A 589 -34.93 10.46 33.53
CA ALA A 589 -33.54 10.04 33.32
C ALA A 589 -33.44 8.81 32.39
N THR A 590 -34.51 8.01 32.32
CA THR A 590 -34.56 6.77 31.50
C THR A 590 -34.80 7.08 30.01
N PHE A 591 -35.58 8.13 29.68
CA PHE A 591 -35.86 8.53 28.29
C PHE A 591 -34.64 9.08 27.50
N GLY A 592 -33.51 9.32 28.17
CA GLY A 592 -32.29 9.85 27.54
C GLY A 592 -31.36 8.79 26.96
N HIS A 593 -31.61 7.50 27.23
CA HIS A 593 -30.78 6.40 26.78
C HIS A 593 -31.50 5.60 25.68
N SER A 594 -31.05 5.83 24.45
CA SER A 594 -31.47 5.16 23.21
C SER A 594 -30.87 3.75 22.90
N PRO A 595 -30.17 2.99 23.78
CA PRO A 595 -29.56 1.72 23.38
C PRO A 595 -30.53 0.69 22.77
N ASN A 596 -31.76 0.59 23.30
CA ASN A 596 -32.69 -0.46 22.90
C ASN A 596 -33.32 -0.19 21.52
N GLN A 597 -33.64 1.07 21.19
CA GLN A 597 -34.16 1.44 19.86
C GLN A 597 -33.13 1.24 18.75
N GLY A 598 -31.88 1.65 18.99
CA GLY A 598 -30.78 1.42 18.05
C GLY A 598 -30.50 -0.06 17.82
N ARG A 599 -30.58 -0.88 18.87
CA ARG A 599 -30.43 -2.33 18.77
C ARG A 599 -31.59 -2.99 18.03
N ALA A 600 -32.84 -2.66 18.38
CA ALA A 600 -34.02 -3.17 17.69
C ALA A 600 -33.97 -2.83 16.19
N LEU A 601 -33.64 -1.58 15.84
CA LEU A 601 -33.47 -1.16 14.44
C LEU A 601 -32.32 -1.88 13.73
N ALA A 602 -31.23 -2.16 14.44
CA ALA A 602 -30.11 -2.94 13.89
C ALA A 602 -30.52 -4.39 13.55
N GLU A 603 -31.40 -4.98 14.36
CA GLU A 603 -31.88 -6.36 14.21
C GLU A 603 -33.05 -6.50 13.22
N THR A 604 -33.90 -5.49 13.06
CA THR A 604 -35.15 -5.59 12.27
C THR A 604 -35.05 -5.07 10.84
N LEU A 605 -34.28 -4.00 10.58
CA LEU A 605 -34.28 -3.36 9.27
C LEU A 605 -33.10 -3.82 8.40
N PRO A 606 -33.35 -4.20 7.13
CA PRO A 606 -32.26 -4.45 6.18
C PRO A 606 -31.53 -3.15 5.86
N LYS A 607 -30.25 -3.26 5.50
CA LYS A 607 -29.47 -2.12 5.03
C LYS A 607 -29.99 -1.67 3.66
N GLN A 608 -30.18 -0.37 3.45
CA GLN A 608 -30.69 0.19 2.19
C GLN A 608 -29.54 0.45 1.19
N TRP A 609 -28.88 -0.61 0.75
CA TRP A 609 -27.72 -0.50 -0.16
C TRP A 609 -28.06 -0.75 -1.63
N LEU A 610 -29.14 -1.50 -1.92
CA LEU A 610 -29.47 -1.94 -3.27
C LEU A 610 -29.79 -0.80 -4.26
N PRO A 611 -30.54 0.26 -3.89
CA PRO A 611 -30.75 1.40 -4.78
C PRO A 611 -29.42 2.10 -5.14
N ASP A 612 -28.52 2.22 -4.17
CA ASP A 612 -27.18 2.79 -4.37
C ASP A 612 -26.32 1.87 -5.26
N LEU A 613 -26.43 0.54 -5.14
CA LEU A 613 -25.78 -0.38 -6.08
C LEU A 613 -26.29 -0.16 -7.52
N LEU A 614 -27.60 -0.15 -7.73
CA LEU A 614 -28.18 0.00 -9.07
C LEU A 614 -27.77 1.35 -9.69
N THR A 615 -27.73 2.40 -8.89
CA THR A 615 -27.21 3.72 -9.30
C THR A 615 -25.73 3.63 -9.66
N ALA A 616 -24.91 2.98 -8.83
CA ALA A 616 -23.48 2.80 -9.07
C ALA A 616 -23.18 2.01 -10.36
N LEU A 617 -24.03 1.03 -10.70
CA LEU A 617 -23.90 0.22 -11.91
C LEU A 617 -24.37 0.96 -13.18
N LYS A 618 -25.32 1.90 -13.07
CA LYS A 618 -25.83 2.71 -14.19
C LYS A 618 -25.02 3.99 -14.42
N GLU A 619 -24.45 4.57 -13.37
CA GLU A 619 -23.77 5.86 -13.39
C GLU A 619 -22.26 5.73 -13.07
N ARG A 620 -21.67 6.76 -12.43
CA ARG A 620 -20.23 6.87 -12.10
C ARG A 620 -19.91 6.22 -10.73
N GLY A 621 -20.24 4.94 -10.56
CA GLY A 621 -19.96 4.22 -9.32
C GLY A 621 -18.70 3.36 -9.37
N ARG A 622 -18.05 3.15 -8.21
CA ARG A 622 -17.00 2.13 -8.05
C ARG A 622 -17.48 1.01 -7.14
N LEU A 623 -17.06 -0.21 -7.48
CA LEU A 623 -17.27 -1.42 -6.71
C LEU A 623 -15.91 -1.98 -6.31
N HIS A 624 -15.77 -2.40 -5.07
CA HIS A 624 -14.58 -3.10 -4.60
C HIS A 624 -14.96 -4.12 -3.53
N LEU A 625 -14.60 -5.38 -3.72
CA LEU A 625 -14.87 -6.43 -2.75
C LEU A 625 -13.57 -6.87 -2.11
N SER A 626 -13.45 -6.70 -0.79
CA SER A 626 -12.30 -7.19 -0.03
C SER A 626 -12.78 -7.96 1.18
N PHE A 627 -12.32 -9.21 1.30
CA PHE A 627 -12.77 -10.15 2.32
C PHE A 627 -14.30 -10.32 2.29
N ASP A 628 -15.00 -9.93 3.34
CA ASP A 628 -16.46 -10.08 3.49
C ASP A 628 -17.23 -8.79 3.18
N THR A 629 -16.56 -7.76 2.64
CA THR A 629 -17.12 -6.42 2.49
C THR A 629 -17.02 -5.92 1.05
N LEU A 630 -18.18 -5.75 0.40
CA LEU A 630 -18.36 -5.03 -0.84
C LEU A 630 -18.52 -3.54 -0.54
N THR A 631 -17.60 -2.72 -1.02
CA THR A 631 -17.65 -1.26 -0.91
C THR A 631 -18.20 -0.67 -2.21
N LEU A 632 -19.28 0.09 -2.09
CA LEU A 632 -19.87 0.90 -3.15
C LEU A 632 -19.42 2.35 -2.95
N THR A 633 -18.81 2.97 -3.95
CA THR A 633 -18.49 4.40 -3.93
C THR A 633 -19.32 5.11 -4.99
N LEU A 634 -20.02 6.17 -4.61
CA LEU A 634 -20.88 6.97 -5.47
C LEU A 634 -20.53 8.46 -5.36
N PRO A 635 -20.83 9.28 -6.37
CA PRO A 635 -20.77 10.73 -6.24
C PRO A 635 -21.64 11.24 -5.07
N ASN A 636 -21.14 12.25 -4.36
CA ASN A 636 -21.87 12.95 -3.30
C ASN A 636 -21.93 14.45 -3.62
N PRO A 637 -23.08 14.97 -4.07
CA PRO A 637 -23.17 16.35 -4.52
C PRO A 637 -23.28 17.36 -3.37
N ARG A 638 -23.60 16.93 -2.13
CA ARG A 638 -23.96 17.82 -1.01
C ARG A 638 -23.04 19.04 -0.84
N HIS A 639 -21.73 18.84 -0.80
CA HIS A 639 -20.79 19.97 -0.62
C HIS A 639 -20.70 20.87 -1.84
N ARG A 640 -20.79 20.27 -3.03
CA ARG A 640 -20.87 21.01 -4.29
C ARG A 640 -22.13 21.86 -4.34
N ASP A 641 -23.28 21.30 -3.96
CA ASP A 641 -24.56 22.00 -3.93
C ASP A 641 -24.53 23.20 -2.98
N ILE A 642 -23.90 23.06 -1.80
CA ILE A 642 -23.69 24.17 -0.86
C ILE A 642 -22.84 25.29 -1.48
N VAL A 643 -21.69 24.94 -2.07
CA VAL A 643 -20.79 25.92 -2.70
C VAL A 643 -21.48 26.60 -3.89
N GLN A 644 -22.30 25.86 -4.62
CA GLN A 644 -23.10 26.41 -5.69
C GLN A 644 -24.21 27.33 -5.12
N ALA A 645 -24.95 26.95 -4.09
CA ALA A 645 -25.99 27.81 -3.54
C ALA A 645 -25.43 29.11 -2.92
N ALA A 646 -24.17 29.10 -2.46
CA ALA A 646 -23.53 30.25 -1.84
C ALA A 646 -23.30 31.42 -2.81
N LYS A 647 -23.37 32.67 -2.32
CA LYS A 647 -23.05 33.88 -3.11
C LYS A 647 -21.63 33.80 -3.68
N ALA A 648 -20.68 33.44 -2.81
CA ALA A 648 -19.30 33.15 -3.14
C ALA A 648 -18.69 32.21 -2.10
N THR A 649 -17.64 31.48 -2.49
CA THR A 649 -16.87 30.60 -1.62
C THR A 649 -15.39 30.94 -1.70
N LEU A 650 -14.78 31.20 -0.54
CA LEU A 650 -13.35 31.39 -0.36
C LEU A 650 -12.71 30.06 0.06
N PHE A 651 -11.88 29.47 -0.79
CA PHE A 651 -11.13 28.26 -0.54
C PHE A 651 -9.74 28.60 -0.02
N LEU A 652 -9.41 28.15 1.19
CA LEU A 652 -8.14 28.42 1.86
C LEU A 652 -7.25 27.18 1.81
N ASP A 653 -6.41 27.05 0.78
CA ASP A 653 -5.49 25.92 0.63
C ASP A 653 -4.22 26.34 -0.10
N ALA A 654 -3.06 26.15 0.53
CA ALA A 654 -1.78 26.54 -0.06
C ALA A 654 -1.31 25.60 -1.17
N THR A 655 -1.91 24.41 -1.27
CA THR A 655 -1.38 23.28 -2.04
C THR A 655 -2.39 22.70 -3.03
N LEU A 656 -3.66 23.05 -2.92
CA LEU A 656 -4.68 22.68 -3.91
C LEU A 656 -4.46 23.47 -5.21
N SER A 657 -4.43 22.77 -6.35
CA SER A 657 -4.33 23.41 -7.67
C SER A 657 -5.69 23.92 -8.15
N ARG A 658 -5.66 24.82 -9.14
CA ARG A 658 -6.88 25.37 -9.75
C ARG A 658 -7.67 24.27 -10.46
N GLU A 659 -6.95 23.38 -11.15
CA GLU A 659 -7.48 22.27 -11.93
C GLU A 659 -8.13 21.21 -11.04
N ASP A 660 -7.48 20.87 -9.91
CA ASP A 660 -8.03 19.89 -8.98
C ASP A 660 -9.27 20.44 -8.27
N LEU A 661 -9.30 21.75 -7.94
CA LEU A 661 -10.51 22.40 -7.41
C LEU A 661 -11.64 22.44 -8.45
N ALA A 662 -11.35 22.80 -9.70
CA ALA A 662 -12.34 22.80 -10.78
C ALA A 662 -12.97 21.41 -10.96
N LEU A 663 -12.14 20.35 -10.89
CA LEU A 663 -12.60 18.98 -10.92
C LEU A 663 -13.53 18.64 -9.75
N MET A 664 -13.19 19.07 -8.53
CA MET A 664 -14.03 18.85 -7.34
C MET A 664 -15.38 19.56 -7.46
N LEU A 665 -15.40 20.78 -7.97
CA LEU A 665 -16.59 21.61 -8.15
C LEU A 665 -17.42 21.23 -9.40
N GLY A 666 -16.81 20.57 -10.38
CA GLY A 666 -17.42 20.32 -11.67
C GLY A 666 -17.68 21.61 -12.46
N CYS A 667 -16.76 22.59 -12.38
CA CYS A 667 -16.83 23.87 -13.08
C CYS A 667 -15.66 24.03 -14.06
N ASP A 668 -15.66 25.11 -14.84
CA ASP A 668 -14.50 25.44 -15.67
C ASP A 668 -13.33 25.90 -14.78
N VAL A 669 -12.10 25.64 -15.24
CA VAL A 669 -10.88 26.14 -14.57
C VAL A 669 -10.93 27.67 -14.52
N ASP A 670 -11.44 28.31 -15.58
CA ASP A 670 -11.51 29.77 -15.68
C ASP A 670 -12.51 30.44 -14.75
N ASP A 671 -13.47 29.68 -14.21
CA ASP A 671 -14.43 30.16 -13.20
C ASP A 671 -13.77 30.43 -11.83
N ILE A 672 -12.56 29.91 -11.60
CA ILE A 672 -11.87 29.99 -10.31
C ILE A 672 -10.89 31.17 -10.33
N TYR A 673 -11.15 32.15 -9.47
CA TYR A 673 -10.22 33.24 -9.20
C TYR A 673 -9.12 32.79 -8.24
N CYS A 674 -7.90 32.58 -8.76
CA CYS A 674 -6.75 32.23 -7.95
C CYS A 674 -6.03 33.46 -7.43
N THR A 675 -5.72 33.49 -6.15
CA THR A 675 -4.93 34.54 -5.54
C THR A 675 -3.91 34.02 -4.54
N ARG A 676 -2.80 34.75 -4.34
CA ARG A 676 -1.81 34.44 -3.30
C ARG A 676 -1.12 35.67 -2.76
N GLN A 677 -0.76 35.63 -1.48
CA GLN A 677 0.13 36.61 -0.90
C GLN A 677 1.56 36.41 -1.43
N ARG A 678 2.18 37.51 -1.87
CA ARG A 678 3.59 37.54 -2.25
C ARG A 678 4.47 37.09 -1.08
N ALA A 679 5.49 36.30 -1.41
CA ALA A 679 6.44 35.84 -0.41
C ALA A 679 7.35 36.98 0.04
N THR A 680 7.52 37.16 1.35
CA THR A 680 8.46 38.14 1.90
C THR A 680 9.92 37.78 1.59
N GLU A 681 10.76 38.77 1.32
CA GLU A 681 12.18 38.60 0.98
C GLU A 681 13.03 38.09 2.17
N HIS A 682 12.58 38.33 3.40
CA HIS A 682 13.28 37.93 4.63
C HIS A 682 12.86 36.53 5.11
N LYS A 683 13.19 35.48 4.36
CA LYS A 683 12.90 34.09 4.77
C LYS A 683 13.95 33.53 5.72
N ALA A 684 13.55 32.58 6.56
CA ALA A 684 14.49 31.67 7.22
C ALA A 684 15.37 30.95 6.19
N LYS A 685 16.60 30.59 6.57
CA LYS A 685 17.42 29.66 5.78
C LYS A 685 16.89 28.25 6.02
N LEU A 686 15.96 27.82 5.17
CA LEU A 686 15.37 26.49 5.22
C LEU A 686 16.21 25.51 4.40
N LYS A 687 16.81 24.53 5.07
CA LYS A 687 17.54 23.41 4.49
C LYS A 687 16.60 22.21 4.38
N LEU A 688 16.43 21.66 3.19
CA LEU A 688 15.67 20.42 2.96
C LEU A 688 16.65 19.30 2.65
N ILE A 689 16.62 18.23 3.43
CA ILE A 689 17.48 17.05 3.27
C ILE A 689 16.59 15.85 2.98
N GLN A 690 16.85 15.13 1.90
CA GLN A 690 16.15 13.90 1.56
C GLN A 690 17.02 12.67 1.82
N VAL A 691 16.46 11.69 2.53
CA VAL A 691 17.10 10.39 2.78
C VAL A 691 16.46 9.30 1.93
N THR A 692 17.20 8.76 0.97
CA THR A 692 16.66 7.94 -0.14
C THR A 692 17.01 6.44 -0.09
N ASP A 693 17.63 5.97 0.99
CA ASP A 693 18.12 4.60 1.13
C ASP A 693 17.40 3.79 2.21
N LEU A 694 16.31 4.32 2.78
CA LEU A 694 15.44 3.65 3.75
C LEU A 694 14.16 3.04 3.12
N GLY A 695 13.91 3.31 1.83
CA GLY A 695 12.71 2.87 1.13
C GLY A 695 11.53 3.83 1.32
N ARG A 696 10.32 3.38 0.96
CA ARG A 696 9.09 4.20 1.03
C ARG A 696 8.67 4.56 2.47
N LEU A 697 9.09 3.76 3.46
CA LEU A 697 8.70 3.88 4.88
C LEU A 697 7.18 4.09 5.09
N GLY A 698 6.34 3.35 4.34
CA GLY A 698 4.89 3.38 4.51
C GLY A 698 4.38 2.70 5.79
N MET A 699 3.09 2.37 5.85
CA MET A 699 2.46 1.68 7.01
C MET A 699 2.95 0.24 7.25
N GLN A 700 3.65 -0.34 6.27
CA GLN A 700 4.28 -1.65 6.35
C GLN A 700 5.80 -1.47 6.21
N ARG A 701 6.54 -1.88 7.22
CA ARG A 701 8.00 -1.73 7.32
C ARG A 701 8.62 -3.04 7.76
N GLY A 702 9.76 -3.40 7.17
CA GLY A 702 10.53 -4.56 7.59
C GLY A 702 11.39 -4.28 8.82
N ALA A 703 11.84 -5.34 9.52
CA ALA A 703 12.63 -5.21 10.74
C ALA A 703 13.93 -4.39 10.57
N ASP A 704 14.61 -4.50 9.44
CA ASP A 704 15.82 -3.71 9.19
C ASP A 704 15.51 -2.23 8.93
N GLN A 705 14.39 -1.91 8.26
CA GLN A 705 13.95 -0.53 8.06
C GLN A 705 13.65 0.13 9.41
N GLU A 706 12.92 -0.55 10.29
CA GLU A 706 12.60 -0.04 11.63
C GLU A 706 13.85 0.17 12.48
N ARG A 707 14.77 -0.78 12.47
CA ARG A 707 16.06 -0.65 13.18
C ARG A 707 16.85 0.58 12.71
N ARG A 708 16.95 0.79 11.39
CA ARG A 708 17.71 1.90 10.81
C ARG A 708 17.01 3.24 11.08
N LEU A 709 15.69 3.29 10.92
CA LEU A 709 14.87 4.45 11.24
C LEU A 709 15.03 4.84 12.71
N ALA A 710 14.89 3.88 13.64
CA ALA A 710 15.06 4.14 15.06
C ALA A 710 16.45 4.73 15.38
N ALA A 711 17.52 4.17 14.80
CA ALA A 711 18.87 4.70 14.96
C ALA A 711 19.02 6.14 14.46
N LEU A 712 18.42 6.44 13.30
CA LEU A 712 18.43 7.78 12.72
C LEU A 712 17.63 8.79 13.56
N LEU A 713 16.43 8.40 13.99
CA LEU A 713 15.56 9.26 14.82
C LEU A 713 16.19 9.52 16.18
N THR A 714 16.78 8.51 16.84
CA THR A 714 17.51 8.71 18.10
C THR A 714 18.65 9.72 17.90
N HIS A 715 19.47 9.53 16.86
CA HIS A 715 20.56 10.46 16.57
C HIS A 715 20.07 11.90 16.38
N LEU A 716 19.07 12.12 15.52
CA LEU A 716 18.55 13.47 15.22
C LEU A 716 17.84 14.11 16.42
N LYS A 717 17.18 13.31 17.27
CA LYS A 717 16.59 13.80 18.53
C LYS A 717 17.67 14.24 19.52
N ASP A 718 18.78 13.51 19.59
CA ASP A 718 19.87 13.82 20.53
C ASP A 718 20.73 15.00 20.06
N THR A 719 21.06 15.07 18.76
CA THR A 719 21.98 16.09 18.21
C THR A 719 21.27 17.38 17.82
N GLU A 720 20.09 17.29 17.22
CA GLU A 720 19.36 18.44 16.67
C GLU A 720 18.06 18.75 17.42
N LYS A 721 17.71 17.99 18.47
CA LYS A 721 16.42 18.11 19.19
C LYS A 721 15.23 18.01 18.23
N ALA A 722 15.37 17.17 17.22
CA ALA A 722 14.40 17.05 16.15
C ALA A 722 13.03 16.57 16.65
N LYS A 723 11.96 17.08 16.04
CA LYS A 723 10.61 16.53 16.20
C LYS A 723 10.23 15.68 14.99
N VAL A 724 9.39 14.67 15.20
CA VAL A 724 9.08 13.67 14.17
C VAL A 724 7.59 13.66 13.85
N ILE A 725 7.25 13.65 12.57
CA ILE A 725 5.91 13.32 12.06
C ILE A 725 6.00 11.98 11.32
N ASP A 726 5.20 11.01 11.76
CA ASP A 726 5.12 9.66 11.18
C ASP A 726 3.65 9.22 11.04
N PHE A 727 3.36 8.02 10.53
CA PHE A 727 2.00 7.47 10.52
C PHE A 727 1.55 7.13 11.94
N LYS A 728 0.26 7.35 12.23
CA LYS A 728 -0.36 7.09 13.54
C LYS A 728 -0.07 5.70 14.13
N LYS A 729 0.12 4.69 13.28
CA LYS A 729 0.49 3.32 13.67
C LYS A 729 1.82 3.25 14.45
N PHE A 730 2.71 4.22 14.23
CA PHE A 730 4.06 4.29 14.79
C PHE A 730 4.20 5.37 15.85
N ALA A 731 3.13 5.63 16.61
CA ALA A 731 3.07 6.69 17.60
C ALA A 731 4.18 6.61 18.67
N ASP A 732 4.73 5.43 18.94
CA ASP A 732 5.75 5.21 19.97
C ASP A 732 7.04 6.02 19.75
N HIS A 733 7.42 6.30 18.50
CA HIS A 733 8.60 7.12 18.18
C HIS A 733 8.27 8.45 17.50
N ALA A 734 6.99 8.75 17.29
CA ALA A 734 6.53 9.94 16.58
C ALA A 734 5.97 11.01 17.55
N ASP A 735 6.36 12.27 17.35
CA ASP A 735 5.80 13.40 18.11
C ASP A 735 4.47 13.88 17.52
N GLY A 736 4.30 13.71 16.20
CA GLY A 736 3.07 14.01 15.46
C GLY A 736 2.72 12.92 14.47
N ALA A 737 1.50 12.96 13.96
CA ALA A 737 0.99 12.03 12.97
C ALA A 737 0.69 12.72 11.63
N TRP A 738 0.98 12.05 10.50
CA TRP A 738 0.50 12.48 9.18
C TRP A 738 -1.02 12.74 9.20
N TRP A 739 -1.44 13.77 8.45
CA TRP A 739 -2.80 14.34 8.34
C TRP A 739 -3.35 14.98 9.62
N ARG A 740 -3.04 14.44 10.80
CA ARG A 740 -3.42 15.06 12.09
C ARG A 740 -2.58 16.29 12.42
N ASP A 741 -1.26 16.17 12.28
CA ASP A 741 -0.29 17.16 12.73
C ASP A 741 0.50 17.79 11.58
N SER A 742 0.55 17.14 10.41
CA SER A 742 1.15 17.71 9.20
C SER A 742 0.29 18.82 8.58
N ARG A 743 -0.99 18.90 8.93
CA ARG A 743 -1.96 19.93 8.53
C ARG A 743 -2.61 20.54 9.77
N GLY A 744 -3.17 21.76 9.64
CA GLY A 744 -4.00 22.36 10.71
C GLY A 744 -3.36 22.56 12.10
N SER A 745 -2.07 22.28 12.31
CA SER A 745 -1.41 22.36 13.62
C SER A 745 -0.34 23.45 13.69
N ASN A 746 -0.21 24.06 14.88
CA ASN A 746 0.86 25.00 15.24
C ASN A 746 1.88 24.41 16.22
N ALA A 747 1.76 23.12 16.56
CA ALA A 747 2.61 22.44 17.55
C ALA A 747 4.11 22.50 17.24
N PHE A 748 4.48 22.63 15.95
CA PHE A 748 5.88 22.59 15.50
C PHE A 748 6.46 23.97 15.18
N GLN A 749 5.73 25.06 15.44
CA GLN A 749 6.18 26.41 15.07
C GLN A 749 7.50 26.83 15.75
N GLY A 750 7.77 26.29 16.94
CA GLY A 750 9.00 26.55 17.71
C GLY A 750 10.14 25.57 17.44
N VAL A 751 9.96 24.60 16.55
CA VAL A 751 10.93 23.54 16.26
C VAL A 751 11.95 24.03 15.22
N SER A 752 13.24 23.72 15.36
CA SER A 752 14.25 24.07 14.35
C SER A 752 14.53 22.93 13.36
N THR A 753 14.42 21.68 13.81
CA THR A 753 14.61 20.49 12.98
C THR A 753 13.36 19.60 13.00
N LEU A 754 12.79 19.32 11.83
CA LEU A 754 11.62 18.45 11.68
C LEU A 754 11.97 17.24 10.81
N VAL A 755 11.54 16.04 11.20
CA VAL A 755 11.67 14.81 10.42
C VAL A 755 10.30 14.38 9.95
N LEU A 756 10.12 14.27 8.64
CA LEU A 756 8.91 13.74 7.99
C LEU A 756 9.20 12.32 7.51
N VAL A 757 8.54 11.33 8.11
CA VAL A 757 8.85 9.91 7.89
C VAL A 757 7.91 9.28 6.87
N GLY A 758 8.47 8.80 5.77
CA GLY A 758 7.77 8.06 4.73
C GLY A 758 6.99 8.92 3.75
N THR A 759 6.52 8.26 2.68
CA THR A 759 5.67 8.90 1.67
C THR A 759 4.20 8.94 2.14
N PRO A 760 3.59 10.11 2.41
CA PRO A 760 2.21 10.22 2.90
C PRO A 760 1.22 9.91 1.78
N CYS A 761 1.04 8.61 1.50
CA CYS A 761 0.08 8.15 0.51
C CYS A 761 -1.17 7.65 1.22
N PRO A 762 -2.32 8.30 1.00
CA PRO A 762 -3.61 7.77 1.42
C PRO A 762 -3.90 6.41 0.76
N ASN A 763 -5.00 5.77 1.17
CA ASN A 763 -5.42 4.51 0.59
C ASN A 763 -5.66 4.68 -0.93
N LEU A 764 -4.86 3.99 -1.75
CA LEU A 764 -4.94 4.07 -3.21
C LEU A 764 -6.33 3.68 -3.73
N ALA A 765 -6.95 2.65 -3.15
CA ALA A 765 -8.29 2.25 -3.55
C ALA A 765 -9.32 3.35 -3.25
N ALA A 766 -9.17 4.11 -2.17
CA ALA A 766 -10.06 5.24 -1.90
C ALA A 766 -9.83 6.38 -2.90
N LEU A 767 -8.57 6.70 -3.19
CA LEU A 767 -8.20 7.75 -4.15
C LEU A 767 -8.66 7.42 -5.59
N GLU A 768 -8.55 6.17 -6.00
CA GLU A 768 -9.09 5.68 -7.28
C GLU A 768 -10.62 5.81 -7.33
N ALA A 769 -11.30 5.52 -6.21
CA ALA A 769 -12.74 5.64 -6.12
C ALA A 769 -13.21 7.11 -6.20
N ASP A 770 -12.51 8.01 -5.52
CA ASP A 770 -12.77 9.45 -5.59
C ASP A 770 -12.54 9.97 -7.01
N TRP A 771 -11.43 9.58 -7.63
CA TRP A 771 -11.12 9.95 -9.02
C TRP A 771 -12.21 9.49 -10.00
N LEU A 772 -12.63 8.22 -9.91
CA LEU A 772 -13.68 7.67 -10.75
C LEU A 772 -15.02 8.39 -10.51
N SER A 773 -15.35 8.68 -9.25
CA SER A 773 -16.60 9.37 -8.89
C SER A 773 -16.64 10.80 -9.45
N MET A 774 -15.50 11.50 -9.48
CA MET A 774 -15.40 12.86 -10.04
C MET A 774 -15.39 12.84 -11.57
N THR A 775 -14.57 11.98 -12.18
CA THR A 775 -14.26 12.04 -13.62
C THR A 775 -15.07 11.07 -14.49
N GLY A 776 -15.59 9.98 -13.91
CA GLY A 776 -16.13 8.84 -14.64
C GLY A 776 -15.08 8.01 -15.40
N ARG A 777 -13.78 8.30 -15.24
CA ARG A 777 -12.68 7.63 -15.97
C ARG A 777 -11.94 6.63 -15.09
N GLN A 778 -11.67 5.44 -15.62
CA GLN A 778 -10.90 4.41 -14.92
C GLN A 778 -9.43 4.84 -14.78
N PRO A 779 -8.78 4.63 -13.61
CA PRO A 779 -7.38 4.99 -13.39
C PRO A 779 -6.40 4.39 -14.41
N GLU A 780 -6.55 3.11 -14.75
CA GLU A 780 -5.65 2.39 -15.66
C GLU A 780 -5.73 2.88 -17.12
N ALA A 781 -6.88 3.45 -17.50
CA ALA A 781 -7.10 4.03 -18.82
C ALA A 781 -6.82 5.54 -18.87
N SER A 782 -6.42 6.16 -17.76
CA SER A 782 -6.33 7.61 -17.61
C SER A 782 -4.89 8.07 -17.40
N GLU A 783 -4.31 8.75 -18.39
CA GLU A 783 -3.00 9.39 -18.28
C GLU A 783 -2.95 10.46 -17.16
N ASP A 784 -4.11 11.02 -16.78
CA ASP A 784 -4.23 12.10 -15.78
C ASP A 784 -4.19 11.63 -14.32
N PHE A 785 -4.41 10.34 -14.03
CA PHE A 785 -4.57 9.86 -12.65
C PHE A 785 -3.25 9.90 -11.87
N ALA A 786 -2.16 9.42 -12.47
CA ALA A 786 -0.84 9.40 -11.83
C ALA A 786 -0.30 10.81 -11.52
N PRO A 787 -0.41 11.80 -12.42
CA PRO A 787 -0.14 13.21 -12.10
C PRO A 787 -0.99 13.74 -10.95
N TRP A 788 -2.30 13.49 -10.94
CA TRP A 788 -3.20 13.92 -9.86
C TRP A 788 -2.81 13.31 -8.50
N LEU A 789 -2.53 12.00 -8.48
CA LEU A 789 -2.06 11.30 -7.28
C LEU A 789 -0.72 11.87 -6.78
N THR A 790 0.21 12.14 -7.69
CA THR A 790 1.51 12.72 -7.36
C THR A 790 1.37 14.10 -6.73
N ARG A 791 0.53 14.97 -7.31
CA ARG A 791 0.22 16.30 -6.74
C ARG A 791 -0.36 16.19 -5.33
N LYS A 792 -1.29 15.27 -5.09
CA LYS A 792 -1.86 15.04 -3.74
C LYS A 792 -0.79 14.63 -2.72
N ILE A 793 0.10 13.71 -3.07
CA ILE A 793 1.19 13.28 -2.16
C ILE A 793 2.18 14.42 -1.90
N GLN A 794 2.54 15.18 -2.94
CA GLN A 794 3.44 16.32 -2.79
C GLN A 794 2.82 17.44 -1.95
N ALA A 795 1.51 17.69 -2.09
CA ALA A 795 0.77 18.64 -1.27
C ALA A 795 0.90 18.33 0.23
N ASP A 796 0.79 17.05 0.63
CA ASP A 796 0.96 16.64 2.03
C ASP A 796 2.39 16.86 2.53
N ILE A 797 3.41 16.62 1.70
CA ILE A 797 4.82 16.87 2.03
C ILE A 797 5.04 18.38 2.23
N LEU A 798 4.53 19.22 1.32
CA LEU A 798 4.62 20.68 1.40
C LEU A 798 3.94 21.24 2.65
N GLN A 799 2.76 20.70 2.99
CA GLN A 799 2.04 21.05 4.22
C GLN A 799 2.82 20.68 5.48
N GLY A 800 3.47 19.51 5.47
CA GLY A 800 4.38 19.04 6.51
C GLY A 800 5.60 19.95 6.70
N ILE A 801 6.29 20.30 5.61
CA ILE A 801 7.41 21.28 5.62
C ILE A 801 6.94 22.62 6.20
N GLY A 802 5.73 23.04 5.81
CA GLY A 802 5.08 24.26 6.27
C GLY A 802 4.86 24.37 7.78
N ARG A 803 4.95 23.26 8.53
CA ARG A 803 4.76 23.25 9.99
C ARG A 803 5.85 24.03 10.75
N LEU A 804 7.04 24.19 10.16
CA LEU A 804 8.12 24.99 10.75
C LEU A 804 7.90 26.52 10.66
N ARG A 805 6.92 26.97 9.87
CA ARG A 805 6.59 28.40 9.68
C ARG A 805 7.80 29.25 9.28
N ALA A 806 8.61 28.74 8.36
CA ALA A 806 9.86 29.39 7.92
C ALA A 806 9.66 30.84 7.44
N ASN A 807 8.50 31.15 6.86
CA ASN A 807 8.08 32.50 6.44
C ASN A 807 7.91 33.49 7.61
N ARG A 808 7.72 33.02 8.84
CA ARG A 808 7.53 33.86 10.04
C ARG A 808 8.79 33.94 10.91
N ARG A 809 9.91 33.36 10.46
CA ARG A 809 11.13 33.22 11.25
C ARG A 809 12.35 33.78 10.50
N PRO A 810 12.35 35.08 10.14
CA PRO A 810 13.45 35.70 9.42
C PRO A 810 14.78 35.48 10.16
N GLY A 811 15.83 35.10 9.43
CA GLY A 811 17.17 34.87 9.98
C GLY A 811 17.36 33.56 10.75
N ALA A 812 16.32 32.77 11.00
CA ALA A 812 16.47 31.43 11.60
C ALA A 812 17.07 30.43 10.59
N SER A 813 17.86 29.49 11.09
CA SER A 813 18.31 28.31 10.34
C SER A 813 17.40 27.13 10.69
N LEU A 814 16.72 26.57 9.69
CA LEU A 814 15.72 25.50 9.86
C LEU A 814 16.09 24.33 8.98
N THR A 815 15.87 23.11 9.46
CA THR A 815 16.16 21.88 8.72
C THR A 815 14.92 20.98 8.68
N VAL A 816 14.62 20.44 7.50
CA VAL A 816 13.63 19.37 7.35
C VAL A 816 14.29 18.14 6.74
N TYR A 817 14.20 17.01 7.43
CA TYR A 817 14.58 15.70 6.91
C TYR A 817 13.36 14.99 6.33
N LEU A 818 13.43 14.62 5.06
CA LEU A 818 12.40 13.91 4.32
C LEU A 818 12.88 12.47 4.12
N LEU A 819 12.35 11.53 4.92
CA LEU A 819 12.73 10.13 4.83
C LEU A 819 11.84 9.40 3.82
N THR A 820 12.15 9.54 2.55
CA THR A 820 11.33 9.01 1.45
C THR A 820 12.17 8.78 0.20
N ASN A 821 11.85 7.71 -0.52
CA ASN A 821 12.43 7.43 -1.85
C ASN A 821 11.63 8.05 -3.00
N LEU A 822 10.52 8.75 -2.69
CA LEU A 822 9.74 9.47 -3.69
C LEU A 822 10.61 10.58 -4.30
N GLU A 823 10.59 10.70 -5.61
CA GLU A 823 11.18 11.86 -6.29
C GLU A 823 10.39 13.12 -5.94
N LEU A 824 11.06 14.12 -5.38
CA LEU A 824 10.43 15.34 -4.91
C LEU A 824 10.64 16.44 -5.93
N ASP A 825 9.57 17.18 -6.21
CA ASP A 825 9.59 18.36 -7.06
C ASP A 825 10.02 19.61 -6.26
N LEU A 826 11.10 19.47 -5.48
CA LEU A 826 11.63 20.49 -4.59
C LEU A 826 13.16 20.41 -4.57
N PRO A 827 13.87 21.54 -4.41
CA PRO A 827 15.31 21.51 -4.24
C PRO A 827 15.65 20.89 -2.88
N VAL A 828 16.28 19.72 -2.90
CA VAL A 828 16.65 18.96 -1.70
C VAL A 828 18.10 18.49 -1.78
N GLU A 829 18.77 18.43 -0.63
CA GLU A 829 20.07 17.79 -0.48
C GLU A 829 19.86 16.29 -0.24
N VAL A 830 20.27 15.45 -1.19
CA VAL A 830 20.10 13.99 -1.08
C VAL A 830 21.27 13.39 -0.31
N ILE A 831 20.98 12.65 0.77
CA ILE A 831 21.97 12.04 1.67
C ILE A 831 21.57 10.59 1.98
N ALA A 832 22.53 9.68 2.17
CA ALA A 832 22.23 8.34 2.68
C ALA A 832 22.12 8.32 4.21
N ALA A 833 21.29 7.45 4.77
CA ALA A 833 21.07 7.39 6.22
C ALA A 833 22.37 7.15 7.01
N LYS A 834 23.33 6.40 6.45
CA LYS A 834 24.64 6.15 7.06
C LYS A 834 25.51 7.40 7.23
N ASP A 835 25.34 8.39 6.35
CA ASP A 835 26.15 9.60 6.34
C ASP A 835 25.66 10.60 7.41
N ILE A 836 24.41 10.44 7.87
CA ILE A 836 23.90 11.11 9.07
C ILE A 836 24.35 10.36 10.32
N THR A 837 24.15 9.03 10.37
CA THR A 837 24.65 8.21 11.47
C THR A 837 25.01 6.79 11.02
N LEU A 838 26.23 6.36 11.35
CA LEU A 838 26.72 5.01 11.05
C LEU A 838 25.84 3.90 11.65
N ALA A 839 25.11 4.19 12.73
CA ALA A 839 24.18 3.23 13.33
C ALA A 839 23.03 2.85 12.38
N ALA A 840 22.62 3.79 11.50
CA ALA A 840 21.60 3.61 10.47
C ALA A 840 22.12 2.96 9.19
N ALA A 841 23.40 2.56 9.11
CA ALA A 841 23.91 1.80 7.98
C ALA A 841 23.21 0.43 7.84
N THR A 842 23.10 -0.03 6.60
CA THR A 842 22.63 -1.38 6.26
C THR A 842 23.60 -2.44 6.78
N LYS A 843 23.15 -3.70 6.84
CA LYS A 843 24.05 -4.82 7.19
C LYS A 843 25.24 -4.90 6.24
N LEU A 844 25.00 -4.72 4.95
CA LEU A 844 26.04 -4.76 3.92
C LEU A 844 27.09 -3.66 4.13
N GLU A 845 26.64 -2.42 4.34
CA GLU A 845 27.53 -1.28 4.59
C GLU A 845 28.35 -1.44 5.87
N LYS A 846 27.74 -1.97 6.94
CA LYS A 846 28.47 -2.27 8.19
C LYS A 846 29.54 -3.32 7.98
N THR A 847 29.26 -4.34 7.17
CA THR A 847 30.26 -5.36 6.81
C THR A 847 31.37 -4.76 5.96
N GLU A 848 31.04 -3.92 4.98
CA GLU A 848 32.03 -3.21 4.16
C GLU A 848 32.96 -2.36 5.03
N MET A 849 32.39 -1.58 5.95
CA MET A 849 33.17 -0.76 6.89
C MET A 849 34.07 -1.61 7.80
N ALA A 850 33.56 -2.74 8.30
CA ALA A 850 34.35 -3.65 9.13
C ALA A 850 35.53 -4.26 8.34
N ILE A 851 35.33 -4.58 7.06
CA ILE A 851 36.37 -5.05 6.15
C ILE A 851 37.42 -3.95 5.92
N ARG A 852 37.00 -2.72 5.60
CA ARG A 852 37.92 -1.57 5.43
C ARG A 852 38.72 -1.30 6.70
N ALA A 853 38.07 -1.31 7.86
CA ALA A 853 38.73 -1.13 9.16
C ALA A 853 39.72 -2.26 9.47
N ALA A 854 39.36 -3.51 9.16
CA ALA A 854 40.25 -4.66 9.31
C ALA A 854 41.49 -4.56 8.41
N VAL A 855 41.33 -4.13 7.16
CA VAL A 855 42.44 -3.89 6.23
C VAL A 855 43.35 -2.78 6.75
N ALA A 856 42.78 -1.64 7.13
CA ALA A 856 43.54 -0.52 7.68
C ALA A 856 44.31 -0.90 8.95
N HIS A 857 43.70 -1.70 9.84
CA HIS A 857 44.37 -2.20 11.04
C HIS A 857 45.55 -3.14 10.71
N LEU A 858 45.39 -4.04 9.74
CA LEU A 858 46.47 -4.93 9.29
C LEU A 858 47.61 -4.13 8.65
N GLN A 859 47.30 -3.11 7.84
CA GLN A 859 48.30 -2.20 7.27
C GLN A 859 49.05 -1.42 8.35
N GLN A 860 48.34 -0.84 9.32
CA GLN A 860 48.94 -0.09 10.43
C GLN A 860 49.82 -0.95 11.35
N THR A 861 49.48 -2.23 11.51
CA THR A 861 50.24 -3.18 12.34
C THR A 861 51.36 -3.88 11.56
N GLY A 862 51.52 -3.60 10.26
CA GLY A 862 52.51 -4.25 9.39
C GLY A 862 52.22 -5.73 9.12
N ALA A 863 51.01 -6.20 9.43
CA ALA A 863 50.61 -7.58 9.24
C ALA A 863 50.14 -7.82 7.80
N LYS A 864 50.41 -9.02 7.26
CA LYS A 864 50.02 -9.37 5.88
C LYS A 864 48.49 -9.34 5.73
N VAL A 865 48.01 -8.47 4.85
CA VAL A 865 46.58 -8.35 4.54
C VAL A 865 46.15 -9.55 3.69
N THR A 866 45.57 -10.56 4.34
CA THR A 866 45.03 -11.77 3.69
C THR A 866 43.52 -11.85 3.91
N GLN A 867 42.80 -12.50 3.00
CA GLN A 867 41.35 -12.70 3.13
C GLN A 867 40.97 -13.35 4.47
N ALA A 868 41.75 -14.34 4.92
CA ALA A 868 41.54 -15.01 6.20
C ALA A 868 41.75 -14.07 7.40
N ALA A 869 42.78 -13.22 7.37
CA ALA A 869 43.05 -12.25 8.43
C ALA A 869 41.96 -11.16 8.50
N VAL A 870 41.53 -10.65 7.35
CA VAL A 870 40.44 -9.66 7.24
C VAL A 870 39.13 -10.25 7.73
N ALA A 871 38.78 -11.48 7.33
CA ALA A 871 37.59 -12.19 7.78
C ALA A 871 37.54 -12.34 9.31
N LYS A 872 38.68 -12.71 9.92
CA LYS A 872 38.81 -12.85 11.38
C LYS A 872 38.58 -11.53 12.11
N LEU A 873 39.17 -10.43 11.63
CA LEU A 873 39.04 -9.10 12.25
C LEU A 873 37.65 -8.50 12.04
N ALA A 874 37.08 -8.64 10.85
CA ALA A 874 35.75 -8.16 10.50
C ALA A 874 34.61 -9.05 11.03
N LYS A 875 34.93 -10.18 11.68
CA LYS A 875 33.98 -11.16 12.23
C LYS A 875 32.98 -11.69 11.19
N VAL A 876 33.45 -11.94 9.98
CA VAL A 876 32.67 -12.51 8.87
C VAL A 876 33.40 -13.72 8.29
N SER A 877 32.71 -14.60 7.55
CA SER A 877 33.36 -15.78 6.98
C SER A 877 34.28 -15.39 5.80
N GLN A 878 35.38 -16.11 5.63
CA GLN A 878 36.31 -15.88 4.52
C GLN A 878 35.62 -16.01 3.15
N GLY A 879 34.75 -17.01 2.99
CA GLY A 879 33.96 -17.18 1.76
C GLY A 879 32.95 -16.06 1.50
N TYR A 880 32.53 -15.32 2.53
CA TYR A 880 31.68 -14.14 2.37
C TYR A 880 32.50 -12.92 1.93
N VAL A 881 33.70 -12.74 2.49
CA VAL A 881 34.65 -11.70 2.07
C VAL A 881 35.07 -11.87 0.61
N SER A 882 35.38 -13.11 0.21
CA SER A 882 35.77 -13.44 -1.16
C SER A 882 34.64 -13.19 -2.18
N ARG A 883 33.41 -13.65 -1.89
CA ARG A 883 32.27 -13.52 -2.81
C ARG A 883 31.71 -12.11 -2.93
N CYS A 884 31.63 -11.37 -1.82
CA CYS A 884 30.90 -10.10 -1.79
C CYS A 884 31.82 -8.87 -1.90
N PHE A 885 33.12 -9.02 -1.62
CA PHE A 885 34.05 -7.90 -1.50
C PHE A 885 35.44 -8.22 -2.07
N GLY A 886 35.55 -9.22 -2.96
CA GLY A 886 36.81 -9.61 -3.60
C GLY A 886 37.46 -8.46 -4.39
N GLU A 887 36.68 -7.78 -5.21
CA GLU A 887 37.10 -6.58 -5.95
C GLU A 887 37.50 -5.43 -5.00
N LEU A 888 36.68 -5.16 -3.98
CA LEU A 888 36.99 -4.13 -2.98
C LEU A 888 38.34 -4.40 -2.27
N LEU A 889 38.62 -5.65 -1.94
CA LEU A 889 39.89 -6.06 -1.36
C LEU A 889 41.04 -5.85 -2.33
N GLN A 890 40.87 -6.17 -3.61
CA GLN A 890 41.86 -5.92 -4.65
C GLN A 890 42.16 -4.42 -4.78
N THR A 891 41.14 -3.56 -4.79
CA THR A 891 41.31 -2.10 -4.86
C THR A 891 42.05 -1.55 -3.62
N LEU A 892 41.68 -2.00 -2.42
CA LEU A 892 42.32 -1.56 -1.16
C LEU A 892 43.78 -2.04 -1.03
N LEU A 893 44.13 -3.15 -1.69
CA LEU A 893 45.49 -3.69 -1.74
C LEU A 893 46.34 -3.05 -2.85
N GLY A 894 45.70 -2.54 -3.92
CA GLY A 894 46.35 -1.88 -5.05
C GLY A 894 47.15 -0.64 -4.67
N ASP A 895 46.72 0.10 -3.64
CA ASP A 895 47.42 1.31 -3.16
C ASP A 895 48.64 1.03 -2.27
N SER A 896 48.90 -0.22 -1.85
CA SER A 896 49.86 -0.47 -0.76
C SER A 896 50.78 -1.69 -0.89
N ASN A 897 50.87 -2.37 -2.04
CA ASN A 897 51.90 -3.41 -2.22
C ASN A 897 52.37 -3.57 -3.67
N SER A 898 53.18 -2.63 -4.17
CA SER A 898 54.14 -2.97 -5.22
C SER A 898 55.26 -3.81 -4.59
N LYS A 899 55.12 -5.14 -4.64
CA LYS A 899 56.15 -6.20 -4.55
C LYS A 899 55.59 -7.44 -3.83
N SER A 900 54.90 -8.32 -4.56
CA SER A 900 55.21 -9.76 -4.58
C SER A 900 54.13 -10.60 -5.31
N ASN A 901 54.50 -10.96 -6.54
CA ASN A 901 54.26 -12.17 -7.33
C ASN A 901 52.86 -12.73 -7.67
N ASN A 902 52.73 -12.86 -9.00
CA ASN A 902 52.13 -13.92 -9.82
C ASN A 902 50.61 -14.03 -9.83
N PHE A 903 49.98 -13.10 -10.55
CA PHE A 903 48.85 -13.44 -11.40
C PHE A 903 49.14 -12.86 -12.79
N SER A 904 49.16 -13.72 -13.80
CA SER A 904 49.20 -13.32 -15.21
C SER A 904 47.83 -12.79 -15.59
N GLY A 905 47.65 -11.47 -15.53
CA GLY A 905 46.61 -10.75 -16.25
C GLY A 905 47.32 -9.83 -17.22
N ASP A 906 47.28 -10.17 -18.50
CA ASP A 906 47.78 -9.30 -19.56
C ASP A 906 46.88 -8.05 -19.61
N ASP A 907 47.42 -6.89 -19.24
CA ASP A 907 46.84 -5.61 -19.65
C ASP A 907 47.00 -5.46 -21.17
N PRO A 908 45.98 -5.01 -21.91
CA PRO A 908 46.11 -4.83 -23.36
C PRO A 908 47.13 -3.71 -23.67
N PRO A 909 47.88 -3.81 -24.79
CA PRO A 909 48.93 -2.85 -25.12
C PRO A 909 48.42 -1.40 -25.20
N PRO A 910 49.24 -0.38 -24.88
CA PRO A 910 48.87 1.05 -24.92
C PRO A 910 48.30 1.55 -26.26
N GLU A 911 48.51 0.81 -27.34
CA GLU A 911 47.95 1.07 -28.67
C GLU A 911 46.42 0.85 -28.74
N VAL A 912 45.88 -0.11 -27.99
CA VAL A 912 44.44 -0.44 -27.96
C VAL A 912 43.63 0.64 -27.26
N ALA A 913 44.18 1.22 -26.18
CA ALA A 913 43.55 2.31 -25.46
C ALA A 913 43.39 3.57 -26.36
N ARG A 914 44.38 3.90 -27.19
CA ARG A 914 44.30 5.02 -28.13
C ARG A 914 43.27 4.81 -29.24
N LEU A 915 43.12 3.57 -29.72
CA LEU A 915 42.12 3.20 -30.72
C LEU A 915 40.69 3.27 -30.17
N ILE A 916 40.48 2.86 -28.92
CA ILE A 916 39.19 2.97 -28.24
C ILE A 916 38.80 4.44 -28.01
N TRP A 917 39.75 5.30 -27.60
CA TRP A 917 39.49 6.73 -27.45
C TRP A 917 39.20 7.42 -28.79
N GLY A 918 39.86 7.02 -29.89
CA GLY A 918 39.51 7.48 -31.23
C GLY A 918 38.10 7.07 -31.68
N ALA A 919 37.62 5.89 -31.28
CA ALA A 919 36.25 5.44 -31.55
C ALA A 919 35.20 6.18 -30.70
N ILE A 920 35.56 6.60 -29.48
CA ILE A 920 34.74 7.44 -28.61
C ILE A 920 34.51 8.83 -29.23
N ASP A 921 35.54 9.42 -29.83
CA ASP A 921 35.45 10.76 -30.44
C ASP A 921 34.67 10.78 -31.77
N LEU A 922 34.52 9.63 -32.44
CA LEU A 922 33.86 9.49 -33.74
C LEU A 922 32.42 8.95 -33.67
N ALA A 923 31.92 8.59 -32.47
CA ALA A 923 30.62 7.96 -32.31
C ALA A 923 29.52 8.96 -31.92
N ASP A 924 28.54 9.16 -32.80
CA ASP A 924 27.44 10.11 -32.60
C ASP A 924 26.33 9.58 -31.67
N THR A 925 26.30 8.26 -31.42
CA THR A 925 25.32 7.63 -30.52
C THR A 925 25.95 6.53 -29.65
N PRO A 926 25.37 6.23 -28.48
CA PRO A 926 25.86 5.15 -27.60
C PRO A 926 25.88 3.78 -28.28
N GLN A 927 24.97 3.54 -29.24
CA GLN A 927 24.89 2.28 -29.94
C GLN A 927 26.00 2.15 -31.00
N THR A 928 26.27 3.21 -31.76
CA THR A 928 27.40 3.25 -32.72
C THR A 928 28.75 3.18 -32.02
N LEU A 929 28.85 3.67 -30.77
CA LEU A 929 30.07 3.52 -29.97
C LEU A 929 30.32 2.06 -29.59
N VAL A 930 29.27 1.38 -29.12
CA VAL A 930 29.36 -0.04 -28.73
C VAL A 930 29.67 -0.91 -29.96
N GLU A 931 29.00 -0.67 -31.08
CA GLU A 931 29.24 -1.41 -32.33
C GLU A 931 30.66 -1.16 -32.85
N SER A 932 31.14 0.09 -32.87
CA SER A 932 32.49 0.43 -33.34
C SER A 932 33.59 -0.16 -32.44
N VAL A 933 33.39 -0.17 -31.11
CA VAL A 933 34.32 -0.76 -30.14
C VAL A 933 34.30 -2.29 -30.24
N CYS A 934 33.14 -2.90 -30.47
CA CYS A 934 33.03 -4.34 -30.69
C CYS A 934 33.69 -4.78 -32.00
N ASP A 935 33.50 -4.03 -33.09
CA ASP A 935 34.13 -4.31 -34.39
C ASP A 935 35.64 -4.11 -34.37
N LEU A 936 36.14 -3.10 -33.63
CA LEU A 936 37.58 -2.85 -33.48
C LEU A 936 38.30 -3.94 -32.68
N LEU A 937 37.61 -4.55 -31.72
CA LEU A 937 38.23 -5.46 -30.75
C LEU A 937 38.09 -6.94 -31.11
N ASN A 938 37.35 -7.29 -32.18
CA ASN A 938 37.25 -8.62 -32.84
C ASN A 938 38.00 -9.79 -32.15
N GLY A 939 37.53 -10.19 -30.95
CA GLY A 939 38.02 -11.34 -30.20
C GLY A 939 39.29 -11.18 -29.35
N LEU A 940 39.86 -9.99 -29.20
CA LEU A 940 41.12 -9.77 -28.47
C LEU A 940 40.98 -9.51 -26.96
N VAL A 941 39.80 -9.14 -26.45
CA VAL A 941 39.59 -8.88 -25.00
C VAL A 941 38.19 -9.29 -24.54
N ASP A 942 38.09 -9.88 -23.33
CA ASP A 942 36.83 -10.21 -22.65
C ASP A 942 35.98 -8.95 -22.37
N PRO A 943 34.67 -8.92 -22.73
CA PRO A 943 33.78 -7.78 -22.54
C PRO A 943 33.70 -7.23 -21.11
N SER A 944 33.98 -8.07 -20.10
CA SER A 944 34.01 -7.66 -18.70
C SER A 944 35.20 -6.76 -18.34
N ASN A 945 36.30 -6.81 -19.10
CA ASN A 945 37.49 -5.98 -18.90
C ASN A 945 37.42 -4.60 -19.58
N VAL A 946 36.55 -4.43 -20.58
CA VAL A 946 36.35 -3.15 -21.29
C VAL A 946 35.77 -2.07 -20.36
N LEU A 947 34.95 -2.48 -19.40
CA LEU A 947 34.34 -1.59 -18.40
C LEU A 947 35.37 -0.98 -17.44
N GLY A 948 36.44 -1.71 -17.13
CA GLY A 948 37.54 -1.24 -16.29
C GLY A 948 38.34 -0.10 -16.95
N LEU A 949 38.54 -0.17 -18.26
CA LEU A 949 39.25 0.84 -19.05
C LEU A 949 38.43 2.14 -19.23
N LEU A 950 37.10 2.04 -19.39
CA LEU A 950 36.21 3.20 -19.50
C LEU A 950 36.07 3.97 -18.18
N LEU A 951 36.24 3.30 -17.03
CA LEU A 951 36.15 3.89 -15.70
C LEU A 951 37.47 4.50 -15.20
N ALA A 952 38.60 4.18 -15.83
CA ALA A 952 39.93 4.63 -15.39
C ALA A 952 40.27 6.08 -15.74
N GLY A 953 39.48 6.75 -16.59
CA GLY A 953 39.79 8.10 -17.07
C GLY A 953 41.01 8.14 -18.01
N PRO A 954 41.20 9.21 -18.79
CA PRO A 954 42.34 9.31 -19.70
C PRO A 954 43.66 9.33 -18.90
N PRO A 955 44.71 8.61 -19.34
CA PRO A 955 46.03 8.72 -18.72
C PRO A 955 46.59 10.12 -18.98
N ASP A 956 46.97 10.83 -17.93
CA ASP A 956 47.50 12.19 -17.98
C ASP A 956 48.62 12.37 -19.02
N GLY A 957 48.36 13.24 -20.00
CA GLY A 957 49.30 13.84 -20.94
C GLY A 957 48.81 15.26 -21.28
N PRO A 958 49.69 16.23 -21.62
CA PRO A 958 49.36 17.64 -21.49
C PRO A 958 48.31 18.10 -22.51
N ARG A 959 47.13 18.44 -21.97
CA ARG A 959 45.98 19.20 -22.48
C ARG A 959 45.45 18.89 -23.87
#